data_AF-A0A1V9FIT6-F1
#
_entry.id   AF-A0A1V9FIT6-F1
#
_cell.length_a   1.000
_cell.length_b   1.000
_cell.length_c   1.000
_cell.angle_alpha   90.00
_cell.angle_beta   90.00
_cell.angle_gamma   90.00
#
_symmetry.space_group_name_H-M   'P 1'
#
loop_
_entity.id
_entity.type
_entity.pdbx_description
1 polymer ?
#
loop_
_entity_poly.entity_id
_entity_poly.type
_entity_poly.pdbx_seq_one_letter_code
_entity_poly.pdbx_strand_id
1 'polypeptide(L)'
;MLVLCLAEKGTAQTPGGVSVSLTSWFKANAGAGNVLPNTNNLTQINEWKSELGNMSVTQATATNMPLYLANYTTTANFNFNPALQFAASQKMGLLNTSATAPDILGNNGTYFLVLNTNRETGFTSSTCFSYNSGGTGARYQAKADFRIQTGISGFGYIADLDPAATGLNAAGIPAITYARASAVVLASRSAGPTFRARRNADTTVLGSGSIYNPAIGAGLGIGFNSPGGSEASSSAIAEVITYNTYLSDADVNKVESYLAVKYGITLSQSNTFTVPAGPTSYTAGNGTVIWNGAANTGYGKCITGIGRDDASALIQKQSRSVHDSSLVYLYNDNTGGVFPAMNVNNPTVFAAGNSFLLFGDNGLSRDLTTCIYNGKITRMQRTWKVQKTGTVGAVTLAVDATAVHVAVKNLLVSTDPLFPESSTTIYPLSTANGKLYAPVNLNSNEYFTFASDSLKVVMTVTQPSCAAINGGAVTATVTGGVAPNTYNWNTTPVQTTANATGLTGGNYQLTVKAASGCSAVYPVTLVTPAFQGTASFTVSDSLVCAGTVITATFTGTAPNTATANWSWGGGTVQSGSGFGPYTIKYDKSGILGLTVKDGSCALAARSKLINVIPAPEAAFTPDDSTGCFPFTVTFNNQSQNTDAWKWSFGDGGTATGVSPSYTYNKPGVYSVTLIASSQGKCFDTLEQKNVIQVSAYPEASFTVTPGENIPVELHLASFTFANASQNATGYLWDFGDGSTASAVNPTHQYQAPGNYTVTLQIVNGAGCADTAIRQFLLVIPDKVLIIPNAFSPNGDGINDKWEIAGLRTAKDCQVEIFNRWGQLIYSSTGYGVPWDGTLNGNALPVATYYYIIKTATGDYHGWVALVR
;
A
#
# COMPACT_ATOMS: atom_id res chain seq x y z
N MET A 1 21.58 -33.64 -66.66
CA MET A 1 22.12 -34.90 -66.13
C MET A 1 20.93 -35.75 -65.72
N LEU A 2 20.57 -36.71 -66.58
CA LEU A 2 19.43 -37.63 -66.40
C LEU A 2 19.80 -38.61 -65.29
N VAL A 3 19.15 -38.54 -64.12
CA VAL A 3 19.25 -39.63 -63.14
C VAL A 3 18.08 -40.57 -63.42
N LEU A 4 18.39 -41.69 -64.07
CA LEU A 4 17.50 -42.83 -64.18
C LEU A 4 17.08 -43.24 -62.76
N CYS A 5 15.78 -43.27 -62.54
CA CYS A 5 15.15 -43.96 -61.43
C CYS A 5 15.45 -45.46 -61.61
N LEU A 6 16.43 -45.98 -60.88
CA LEU A 6 16.45 -47.40 -60.53
C LEU A 6 15.22 -47.61 -59.64
N ALA A 7 14.10 -47.99 -60.24
CA ALA A 7 13.04 -48.65 -59.52
C ALA A 7 13.66 -49.90 -58.91
N GLU A 8 13.96 -49.86 -57.60
CA GLU A 8 14.09 -51.09 -56.84
C GLU A 8 12.89 -51.95 -57.22
N LYS A 9 13.20 -53.16 -57.67
CA LYS A 9 12.22 -54.16 -58.08
C LYS A 9 11.47 -54.57 -56.81
N GLY A 10 10.54 -53.72 -56.39
CA GLY A 10 9.83 -53.82 -55.14
C GLY A 10 9.07 -55.12 -55.12
N THR A 11 9.20 -55.85 -54.02
CA THR A 11 8.33 -56.98 -53.70
C THR A 11 6.88 -56.58 -54.00
N ALA A 12 6.14 -57.41 -54.74
CA ALA A 12 4.74 -57.17 -55.04
C ALA A 12 3.97 -56.92 -53.72
N GLN A 13 3.36 -55.74 -53.59
CA GLN A 13 2.67 -55.36 -52.36
C GLN A 13 1.32 -56.09 -52.27
N THR A 14 0.96 -56.55 -51.09
CA THR A 14 -0.28 -57.31 -50.87
C THR A 14 -0.93 -56.92 -49.55
N PRO A 15 -2.26 -57.06 -49.36
CA PRO A 15 -2.90 -56.65 -48.12
C PRO A 15 -2.24 -57.31 -46.89
N GLY A 16 -1.78 -56.49 -45.94
CA GLY A 16 -1.04 -56.98 -44.77
C GLY A 16 0.21 -57.80 -45.09
N GLY A 17 0.82 -57.68 -46.28
CA GLY A 17 1.94 -58.51 -46.72
C GLY A 17 1.57 -59.98 -46.98
N VAL A 18 0.28 -60.30 -47.07
CA VAL A 18 -0.23 -61.67 -47.32
C VAL A 18 -0.55 -61.84 -48.80
N SER A 19 0.36 -62.50 -49.53
CA SER A 19 0.23 -62.75 -50.97
C SER A 19 -0.36 -64.12 -51.32
N VAL A 20 -0.30 -65.08 -50.40
CA VAL A 20 -0.76 -66.45 -50.65
C VAL A 20 -2.24 -66.45 -51.06
N SER A 21 -2.56 -67.03 -52.22
CA SER A 21 -3.95 -67.22 -52.67
C SER A 21 -4.80 -65.95 -52.82
N LEU A 22 -4.18 -64.76 -52.89
CA LEU A 22 -4.88 -63.49 -53.11
C LEU A 22 -5.49 -63.46 -54.52
N THR A 23 -6.81 -63.28 -54.62
CA THR A 23 -7.54 -63.31 -55.89
C THR A 23 -8.01 -61.95 -56.36
N SER A 24 -8.38 -61.07 -55.43
CA SER A 24 -8.75 -59.69 -55.76
C SER A 24 -8.48 -58.75 -54.60
N TRP A 25 -8.19 -57.50 -54.95
CA TRP A 25 -7.95 -56.42 -54.00
C TRP A 25 -8.41 -55.11 -54.63
N PHE A 26 -9.51 -54.54 -54.13
CA PHE A 26 -10.11 -53.30 -54.61
C PHE A 26 -9.97 -52.22 -53.56
N LYS A 27 -9.40 -51.06 -53.90
CA LYS A 27 -9.18 -49.94 -52.99
C LYS A 27 -9.79 -48.67 -53.58
N ALA A 28 -10.43 -47.85 -52.76
CA ALA A 28 -10.90 -46.54 -53.20
C ALA A 28 -9.75 -45.52 -53.35
N ASN A 29 -8.54 -45.80 -52.84
CA ASN A 29 -7.45 -44.84 -52.70
C ASN A 29 -6.20 -45.08 -53.57
N ALA A 30 -6.25 -46.02 -54.52
CA ALA A 30 -5.10 -46.36 -55.36
C ALA A 30 -4.98 -45.44 -56.59
N GLY A 31 -3.77 -44.95 -56.86
CA GLY A 31 -3.48 -44.03 -57.96
C GLY A 31 -2.14 -44.32 -58.63
N ALA A 32 -2.20 -44.94 -59.81
CA ALA A 32 -1.36 -44.70 -61.00
C ALA A 32 -1.83 -45.68 -62.09
N GLY A 33 -2.77 -45.25 -62.95
CA GLY A 33 -3.15 -45.99 -64.16
C GLY A 33 -4.58 -46.51 -64.25
N ASN A 34 -5.46 -46.27 -63.28
CA ASN A 34 -6.83 -46.81 -63.29
C ASN A 34 -7.82 -45.78 -62.68
N VAL A 35 -8.97 -45.59 -63.35
CA VAL A 35 -9.89 -44.44 -63.24
C VAL A 35 -10.56 -44.32 -61.85
N LEU A 36 -9.97 -43.55 -60.95
CA LEU A 36 -10.70 -42.88 -59.86
C LEU A 36 -10.21 -41.42 -59.82
N PRO A 37 -11.05 -40.41 -60.10
CA PRO A 37 -10.63 -39.01 -60.04
C PRO A 37 -10.44 -38.63 -58.57
N ASN A 38 -9.19 -38.67 -58.13
CA ASN A 38 -8.70 -38.17 -56.84
C ASN A 38 -8.96 -36.67 -56.57
N THR A 39 -9.72 -36.00 -57.44
CA THR A 39 -9.94 -34.55 -57.45
C THR A 39 -11.39 -34.13 -57.22
N ASN A 40 -12.39 -35.00 -57.45
CA ASN A 40 -13.81 -34.61 -57.44
C ASN A 40 -14.65 -35.49 -56.51
N ASN A 41 -14.94 -34.98 -55.31
CA ASN A 41 -15.90 -35.59 -54.39
C ASN A 41 -17.28 -35.71 -55.06
N LEU A 42 -18.02 -36.78 -54.76
CA LEU A 42 -19.34 -37.09 -55.33
C LEU A 42 -19.35 -37.38 -56.85
N THR A 43 -18.24 -37.85 -57.42
CA THR A 43 -18.22 -38.32 -58.82
C THR A 43 -18.76 -39.74 -58.94
N GLN A 44 -19.62 -40.01 -59.93
CA GLN A 44 -20.11 -41.36 -60.22
C GLN A 44 -18.99 -42.26 -60.77
N ILE A 45 -18.90 -43.49 -60.25
CA ILE A 45 -17.88 -44.48 -60.63
C ILE A 45 -18.53 -45.63 -61.40
N ASN A 46 -18.10 -45.82 -62.66
CA ASN A 46 -18.60 -46.88 -63.55
C ASN A 46 -17.76 -48.16 -63.53
N GLU A 47 -16.52 -48.10 -63.04
CA GLU A 47 -15.57 -49.21 -62.99
C GLU A 47 -14.68 -49.10 -61.73
N TRP A 48 -14.50 -50.21 -61.02
CA TRP A 48 -13.59 -50.32 -59.89
C TRP A 48 -12.65 -51.50 -60.11
N LYS A 49 -11.37 -51.20 -60.33
CA LYS A 49 -10.35 -52.16 -60.75
C LYS A 49 -9.59 -52.74 -59.56
N SER A 50 -9.16 -53.98 -59.68
CA SER A 50 -8.29 -54.59 -58.67
C SER A 50 -6.85 -54.12 -58.83
N GLU A 51 -6.15 -53.94 -57.70
CA GLU A 51 -4.71 -53.63 -57.62
C GLU A 51 -3.83 -54.68 -58.30
N LEU A 52 -4.31 -55.92 -58.42
CA LEU A 52 -3.60 -56.98 -59.13
C LEU A 52 -3.64 -56.81 -60.65
N GLY A 53 -4.44 -55.87 -61.17
CA GLY A 53 -4.64 -55.65 -62.60
C GLY A 53 -5.37 -56.80 -63.32
N ASN A 54 -5.91 -57.76 -62.57
CA ASN A 54 -6.47 -59.01 -63.10
C ASN A 54 -7.99 -58.96 -63.33
N MET A 55 -8.72 -58.06 -62.66
CA MET A 55 -10.19 -57.96 -62.78
C MET A 55 -10.73 -56.58 -62.40
N SER A 56 -11.99 -56.30 -62.75
CA SER A 56 -12.68 -55.03 -62.47
C SER A 56 -14.19 -55.23 -62.33
N VAL A 57 -14.81 -54.69 -61.28
CA VAL A 57 -16.28 -54.65 -61.18
C VAL A 57 -16.79 -53.43 -61.94
N THR A 58 -17.90 -53.56 -62.66
CA THR A 58 -18.45 -52.48 -63.49
C THR A 58 -19.94 -52.23 -63.21
N GLN A 59 -20.41 -51.04 -63.59
CA GLN A 59 -21.82 -50.66 -63.62
C GLN A 59 -22.07 -49.70 -64.78
N ALA A 60 -22.73 -50.18 -65.83
CA ALA A 60 -22.99 -49.37 -67.03
C ALA A 60 -24.13 -48.36 -66.85
N THR A 61 -25.05 -48.58 -65.90
CA THR A 61 -26.22 -47.71 -65.70
C THR A 61 -25.88 -46.57 -64.74
N ALA A 62 -25.88 -45.32 -65.23
CA ALA A 62 -25.48 -44.14 -64.45
C ALA A 62 -26.21 -43.98 -63.10
N THR A 63 -27.52 -44.23 -63.05
CA THR A 63 -28.31 -44.14 -61.80
C THR A 63 -27.92 -45.20 -60.75
N ASN A 64 -27.28 -46.28 -61.18
CA ASN A 64 -26.86 -47.39 -60.32
C ASN A 64 -25.37 -47.30 -59.93
N MET A 65 -24.61 -46.35 -60.47
CA MET A 65 -23.20 -46.14 -60.16
C MET A 65 -23.02 -45.54 -58.75
N PRO A 66 -22.09 -46.06 -57.92
CA PRO A 66 -21.76 -45.43 -56.64
C PRO A 66 -21.03 -44.09 -56.83
N LEU A 67 -21.00 -43.29 -55.77
CA LEU A 67 -20.29 -42.01 -55.71
C LEU A 67 -18.93 -42.15 -55.02
N TYR A 68 -17.90 -41.53 -55.56
CA TYR A 68 -16.61 -41.40 -54.91
C TYR A 68 -16.68 -40.39 -53.76
N LEU A 69 -16.32 -40.82 -52.56
CA LEU A 69 -16.17 -39.97 -51.39
C LEU A 69 -14.69 -39.76 -51.12
N ALA A 70 -14.21 -38.55 -51.37
CA ALA A 70 -12.80 -38.20 -51.24
C ALA A 70 -12.37 -38.07 -49.77
N ASN A 71 -13.23 -37.48 -48.94
CA ASN A 71 -12.89 -36.99 -47.60
C ASN A 71 -13.77 -37.59 -46.49
N TYR A 72 -13.27 -37.42 -45.25
CA TYR A 72 -14.01 -37.70 -44.02
C TYR A 72 -15.33 -36.91 -44.01
N THR A 73 -16.45 -37.63 -44.00
CA THR A 73 -17.77 -37.09 -43.68
C THR A 73 -18.32 -37.85 -42.47
N THR A 74 -19.24 -37.26 -41.72
CA THR A 74 -19.90 -37.95 -40.58
C THR A 74 -20.60 -39.24 -40.99
N THR A 75 -20.98 -39.37 -42.26
CA THR A 75 -21.66 -40.54 -42.85
C THR A 75 -20.71 -41.57 -43.50
N ALA A 76 -19.45 -41.21 -43.78
CA ALA A 76 -18.44 -42.08 -44.40
C ALA A 76 -17.06 -41.83 -43.77
N ASN A 77 -16.94 -42.18 -42.50
CA ASN A 77 -15.77 -41.88 -41.68
C ASN A 77 -14.64 -42.91 -41.87
N PHE A 78 -13.76 -42.80 -42.85
CA PHE A 78 -12.68 -43.81 -43.05
C PHE A 78 -11.28 -43.30 -42.72
N ASN A 79 -11.11 -42.59 -41.60
CA ASN A 79 -9.80 -42.15 -41.12
C ASN A 79 -8.94 -41.46 -42.22
N PHE A 80 -9.49 -40.41 -42.82
CA PHE A 80 -8.87 -39.64 -43.91
C PHE A 80 -8.64 -40.40 -45.23
N ASN A 81 -9.18 -41.62 -45.38
CA ASN A 81 -9.15 -42.37 -46.62
C ASN A 81 -10.51 -42.29 -47.34
N PRO A 82 -10.50 -42.34 -48.68
CA PRO A 82 -11.71 -42.30 -49.49
C PRO A 82 -12.50 -43.61 -49.45
N ALA A 83 -13.74 -43.56 -49.92
CA ALA A 83 -14.62 -44.72 -50.10
C ALA A 83 -15.57 -44.54 -51.29
N LEU A 84 -16.24 -45.61 -51.72
CA LEU A 84 -17.35 -45.56 -52.67
C LEU A 84 -18.67 -45.63 -51.92
N GLN A 85 -19.50 -44.59 -52.04
CA GLN A 85 -20.85 -44.53 -51.49
C GLN A 85 -21.86 -45.14 -52.44
N PHE A 86 -22.47 -46.22 -52.00
CA PHE A 86 -23.63 -46.86 -52.59
C PHE A 86 -24.88 -46.35 -51.89
N ALA A 87 -25.85 -45.87 -52.67
CA ALA A 87 -27.22 -45.72 -52.20
C ALA A 87 -27.94 -47.08 -52.18
N ALA A 88 -29.10 -47.13 -51.53
CA ALA A 88 -29.95 -48.31 -51.34
C ALA A 88 -30.24 -49.16 -52.60
N SER A 89 -30.15 -48.58 -53.80
CA SER A 89 -30.43 -49.23 -55.08
C SER A 89 -29.18 -49.51 -55.93
N GLN A 90 -28.00 -49.06 -55.49
CA GLN A 90 -26.79 -49.02 -56.30
C GLN A 90 -25.93 -50.26 -56.11
N LYS A 91 -25.29 -50.71 -57.19
CA LYS A 91 -24.40 -51.88 -57.18
C LYS A 91 -23.38 -51.83 -58.29
N MET A 92 -22.25 -52.48 -58.07
CA MET A 92 -21.27 -52.83 -59.07
C MET A 92 -21.11 -54.35 -59.10
N GLY A 93 -20.80 -54.93 -60.25
CA GLY A 93 -20.61 -56.37 -60.33
C GLY A 93 -19.61 -56.82 -61.37
N LEU A 94 -19.12 -58.03 -61.16
CA LEU A 94 -18.46 -58.86 -62.16
C LEU A 94 -19.52 -59.84 -62.66
N LEU A 95 -20.07 -59.60 -63.84
CA LEU A 95 -20.93 -60.58 -64.51
C LEU A 95 -20.02 -61.66 -65.09
N ASN A 96 -20.16 -62.88 -64.58
CA ASN A 96 -19.54 -64.03 -65.20
C ASN A 96 -20.34 -64.41 -66.45
N THR A 97 -19.86 -63.93 -67.60
CA THR A 97 -20.48 -64.19 -68.90
C THR A 97 -19.94 -65.45 -69.59
N SER A 98 -19.03 -66.22 -68.96
CA SER A 98 -18.43 -67.42 -69.57
C SER A 98 -18.18 -68.57 -68.58
N ALA A 99 -18.34 -69.83 -68.98
CA ALA A 99 -18.02 -71.00 -68.13
C ALA A 99 -16.54 -71.08 -67.67
N THR A 100 -15.68 -70.19 -68.19
CA THR A 100 -14.24 -70.11 -67.92
C THR A 100 -13.85 -68.98 -66.97
N ALA A 101 -14.78 -68.19 -66.45
CA ALA A 101 -14.40 -67.10 -65.56
C ALA A 101 -13.88 -67.64 -64.21
N PRO A 102 -12.83 -67.03 -63.64
CA PRO A 102 -12.17 -67.54 -62.45
C PRO A 102 -13.09 -67.44 -61.22
N ASP A 103 -13.27 -68.55 -60.52
CA ASP A 103 -13.85 -68.55 -59.18
C ASP A 103 -12.89 -67.81 -58.23
N ILE A 104 -13.34 -66.64 -57.74
CA ILE A 104 -12.52 -65.73 -56.95
C ILE A 104 -12.40 -66.14 -55.48
N LEU A 105 -13.27 -67.03 -54.98
CA LEU A 105 -13.22 -67.51 -53.60
C LEU A 105 -12.91 -69.01 -53.52
N GLY A 106 -13.16 -69.79 -54.57
CA GLY A 106 -12.97 -71.23 -54.51
C GLY A 106 -13.86 -71.91 -53.47
N ASN A 107 -13.57 -73.18 -53.18
CA ASN A 107 -14.31 -73.95 -52.17
C ASN A 107 -14.05 -73.49 -50.72
N ASN A 108 -12.93 -72.82 -50.47
CA ASN A 108 -12.42 -72.48 -49.13
C ASN A 108 -11.88 -71.04 -49.07
N GLY A 109 -12.64 -70.06 -49.52
CA GLY A 109 -12.17 -68.67 -49.64
C GLY A 109 -12.19 -67.86 -48.35
N THR A 110 -11.40 -66.79 -48.33
CA THR A 110 -11.37 -65.76 -47.26
C THR A 110 -11.63 -64.39 -47.88
N TYR A 111 -12.43 -63.52 -47.24
CA TYR A 111 -12.61 -62.14 -47.71
C TYR A 111 -12.63 -61.12 -46.57
N PHE A 112 -12.23 -59.89 -46.89
CA PHE A 112 -12.26 -58.73 -46.00
C PHE A 112 -12.99 -57.58 -46.67
N LEU A 113 -13.80 -56.87 -45.88
CA LEU A 113 -14.58 -55.75 -46.36
C LEU A 113 -14.51 -54.59 -45.35
N VAL A 114 -14.11 -53.41 -45.83
CA VAL A 114 -14.14 -52.18 -45.04
C VAL A 114 -15.33 -51.34 -45.50
N LEU A 115 -16.32 -51.19 -44.63
CA LEU A 115 -17.61 -50.59 -44.99
C LEU A 115 -18.21 -49.79 -43.84
N ASN A 116 -19.08 -48.84 -44.16
CA ASN A 116 -19.95 -48.14 -43.24
C ASN A 116 -21.35 -48.25 -43.83
N THR A 117 -22.26 -48.95 -43.16
CA THR A 117 -23.57 -49.30 -43.73
C THR A 117 -24.69 -48.81 -42.84
N ASN A 118 -25.72 -48.26 -43.48
CA ASN A 118 -26.97 -47.90 -42.85
C ASN A 118 -28.07 -48.77 -43.45
N ARG A 119 -28.85 -49.39 -42.57
CA ARG A 119 -30.07 -50.09 -42.96
C ARG A 119 -31.12 -49.06 -43.39
N GLU A 120 -31.75 -49.29 -44.53
CA GLU A 120 -32.82 -48.43 -45.02
C GLU A 120 -34.13 -48.63 -44.25
N THR A 121 -34.87 -47.55 -44.09
CA THR A 121 -36.18 -47.57 -43.40
C THR A 121 -37.15 -48.47 -44.15
N GLY A 122 -37.73 -49.47 -43.47
CA GLY A 122 -38.72 -50.39 -44.04
C GLY A 122 -38.20 -51.76 -44.52
N PHE A 123 -36.89 -52.02 -44.47
CA PHE A 123 -36.29 -53.30 -44.88
C PHE A 123 -35.89 -54.16 -43.68
N THR A 124 -35.83 -55.48 -43.74
CA THR A 124 -35.50 -56.33 -42.56
C THR A 124 -34.03 -56.72 -42.45
N SER A 125 -33.24 -56.51 -43.51
CA SER A 125 -31.80 -56.80 -43.57
C SER A 125 -31.06 -55.84 -44.51
N SER A 126 -29.73 -55.84 -44.43
CA SER A 126 -28.82 -55.04 -45.26
C SER A 126 -27.88 -55.98 -46.03
N THR A 127 -27.76 -55.80 -47.35
CA THR A 127 -26.78 -56.53 -48.19
C THR A 127 -25.92 -55.54 -48.98
N CYS A 128 -24.61 -55.63 -48.78
CA CYS A 128 -23.61 -54.75 -49.41
C CYS A 128 -22.51 -55.51 -50.16
N PHE A 129 -22.54 -56.85 -50.10
CA PHE A 129 -21.64 -57.75 -50.80
C PHE A 129 -22.37 -59.05 -51.09
N SER A 130 -22.29 -59.56 -52.31
CA SER A 130 -22.98 -60.78 -52.71
C SER A 130 -22.14 -61.60 -53.69
N TYR A 131 -22.25 -62.91 -53.62
CA TYR A 131 -21.69 -63.84 -54.59
C TYR A 131 -22.84 -64.69 -55.13
N ASN A 132 -23.27 -64.42 -56.36
CA ASN A 132 -24.46 -65.05 -56.94
C ASN A 132 -24.10 -66.40 -57.59
N SER A 133 -24.97 -67.40 -57.47
CA SER A 133 -24.96 -68.63 -58.28
C SER A 133 -26.10 -68.60 -59.30
N GLY A 134 -25.83 -68.85 -60.58
CA GLY A 134 -26.77 -68.65 -61.71
C GLY A 134 -27.98 -69.59 -61.82
N GLY A 135 -28.87 -69.65 -60.82
CA GLY A 135 -30.12 -70.42 -60.89
C GLY A 135 -31.32 -69.70 -60.26
N THR A 136 -32.50 -69.83 -60.88
CA THR A 136 -33.79 -69.37 -60.33
C THR A 136 -34.06 -70.07 -58.99
N GLY A 137 -33.79 -69.36 -57.89
CA GLY A 137 -34.13 -69.79 -56.52
C GLY A 137 -32.96 -69.96 -55.56
N ALA A 138 -31.71 -69.83 -56.01
CA ALA A 138 -30.52 -70.07 -55.19
C ALA A 138 -29.80 -68.75 -54.84
N ARG A 139 -30.25 -68.09 -53.77
CA ARG A 139 -29.57 -66.93 -53.17
C ARG A 139 -28.78 -67.40 -51.96
N TYR A 140 -27.46 -67.19 -51.96
CA TYR A 140 -26.63 -67.55 -50.82
C TYR A 140 -26.07 -66.34 -50.11
N GLN A 141 -26.60 -66.17 -48.89
CA GLN A 141 -26.06 -65.34 -47.84
C GLN A 141 -24.82 -66.07 -47.29
N ALA A 142 -23.67 -65.39 -47.27
CA ALA A 142 -22.49 -65.91 -46.61
C ALA A 142 -22.76 -66.00 -45.09
N LYS A 143 -22.95 -67.21 -44.56
CA LYS A 143 -22.80 -67.47 -43.12
C LYS A 143 -21.41 -68.01 -42.87
N ALA A 144 -20.47 -67.09 -42.76
CA ALA A 144 -19.14 -67.35 -42.24
C ALA A 144 -19.14 -67.30 -40.71
N ASP A 145 -18.06 -67.79 -40.11
CA ASP A 145 -17.64 -67.41 -38.75
C ASP A 145 -17.48 -65.87 -38.76
N PHE A 146 -18.57 -65.18 -38.42
CA PHE A 146 -18.75 -63.75 -38.59
C PHE A 146 -18.06 -63.04 -37.42
N ARG A 147 -16.91 -62.44 -37.68
CA ARG A 147 -16.31 -61.46 -36.78
C ARG A 147 -16.58 -60.09 -37.37
N ILE A 148 -17.69 -59.48 -36.94
CA ILE A 148 -17.87 -58.04 -37.08
C ILE A 148 -17.00 -57.38 -36.00
N GLN A 149 -16.02 -56.58 -36.41
CA GLN A 149 -15.43 -55.55 -35.56
C GLN A 149 -16.13 -54.22 -35.86
N THR A 150 -17.42 -54.16 -35.57
CA THR A 150 -18.12 -52.90 -35.35
C THR A 150 -18.15 -52.66 -33.87
N GLY A 151 -17.71 -51.48 -33.44
CA GLY A 151 -18.14 -50.95 -32.16
C GLY A 151 -19.62 -50.57 -32.23
N ILE A 152 -20.54 -51.53 -32.32
CA ILE A 152 -21.95 -51.43 -31.90
C ILE A 152 -22.48 -52.84 -31.58
N SER A 153 -23.11 -52.92 -30.43
CA SER A 153 -23.79 -54.06 -29.84
C SER A 153 -24.97 -54.61 -30.66
N GLY A 154 -24.90 -55.86 -31.16
CA GLY A 154 -26.15 -56.60 -31.41
C GLY A 154 -26.22 -57.83 -32.31
N PHE A 155 -25.20 -58.71 -32.43
CA PHE A 155 -25.28 -60.17 -32.72
C PHE A 155 -23.85 -60.68 -32.99
N GLY A 156 -23.24 -61.41 -32.04
CA GLY A 156 -21.84 -61.89 -32.14
C GLY A 156 -20.80 -60.80 -31.84
N TYR A 157 -20.71 -60.39 -30.58
CA TYR A 157 -20.00 -59.21 -30.09
C TYR A 157 -18.52 -59.47 -29.81
N ILE A 158 -17.61 -58.66 -30.39
CA ILE A 158 -16.32 -58.36 -29.74
C ILE A 158 -15.86 -56.92 -30.06
N ALA A 159 -16.49 -55.94 -29.43
CA ALA A 159 -15.87 -54.70 -28.95
C ALA A 159 -16.81 -54.03 -27.94
N ASP A 160 -16.22 -53.34 -26.98
CA ASP A 160 -16.84 -52.88 -25.74
C ASP A 160 -17.48 -51.50 -25.92
N LEU A 161 -18.81 -51.47 -25.90
CA LEU A 161 -19.68 -50.28 -25.90
C LEU A 161 -20.70 -50.36 -24.77
N ASP A 162 -20.96 -49.19 -24.21
CA ASP A 162 -21.92 -48.85 -23.17
C ASP A 162 -23.25 -49.66 -23.27
N PRO A 163 -23.73 -50.27 -22.16
CA PRO A 163 -24.91 -51.12 -22.14
C PRO A 163 -26.25 -50.46 -22.54
N ALA A 164 -26.28 -49.15 -22.83
CA ALA A 164 -27.51 -48.42 -23.15
C ALA A 164 -27.96 -48.45 -24.64
N ALA A 165 -27.16 -48.94 -25.59
CA ALA A 165 -27.51 -48.92 -27.03
C ALA A 165 -28.05 -50.27 -27.53
N THR A 166 -29.37 -50.38 -27.65
CA THR A 166 -30.07 -51.54 -28.22
C THR A 166 -30.32 -51.37 -29.73
N GLY A 167 -29.50 -52.03 -30.57
CA GLY A 167 -29.83 -52.29 -31.98
C GLY A 167 -28.74 -51.90 -33.00
N LEU A 168 -28.65 -52.68 -34.09
CA LEU A 168 -27.90 -52.40 -35.33
C LEU A 168 -28.45 -51.19 -36.13
N ASN A 169 -28.94 -50.15 -35.44
CA ASN A 169 -29.51 -48.93 -36.02
C ASN A 169 -28.82 -47.65 -35.49
N ALA A 170 -27.54 -47.71 -35.11
CA ALA A 170 -26.76 -46.48 -34.99
C ALA A 170 -26.07 -46.22 -36.34
N ALA A 171 -26.62 -45.24 -37.05
CA ALA A 171 -26.16 -44.82 -38.36
C ALA A 171 -24.70 -44.33 -38.30
N GLY A 172 -23.89 -44.70 -39.31
CA GLY A 172 -22.65 -43.97 -39.62
C GLY A 172 -21.35 -44.47 -38.98
N ILE A 173 -21.29 -45.66 -38.36
CA ILE A 173 -20.03 -46.20 -37.83
C ILE A 173 -19.33 -47.12 -38.86
N PRO A 174 -18.08 -46.82 -39.25
CA PRO A 174 -17.26 -47.68 -40.11
C PRO A 174 -16.85 -48.97 -39.42
N ALA A 175 -16.87 -50.05 -40.18
CA ALA A 175 -16.69 -51.43 -39.78
C ALA A 175 -15.58 -52.09 -40.61
N ILE A 176 -14.73 -52.90 -39.98
CA ILE A 176 -14.12 -54.03 -40.67
C ILE A 176 -15.05 -55.22 -40.50
N THR A 177 -15.56 -55.72 -41.61
CA THR A 177 -16.35 -56.94 -41.66
C THR A 177 -15.46 -58.06 -42.18
N TYR A 178 -15.25 -59.10 -41.35
CA TYR A 178 -14.48 -60.29 -41.72
C TYR A 178 -15.32 -61.56 -41.57
N ALA A 179 -15.04 -62.52 -42.45
CA ALA A 179 -15.70 -63.81 -42.55
C ALA A 179 -14.67 -64.92 -42.80
N ARG A 180 -14.57 -65.91 -41.88
CA ARG A 180 -13.99 -67.23 -42.21
C ARG A 180 -15.10 -68.06 -42.85
N ALA A 181 -15.04 -68.30 -44.16
CA ALA A 181 -16.11 -69.04 -44.82
C ALA A 181 -15.80 -70.54 -44.81
N SER A 182 -16.09 -71.27 -43.73
CA SER A 182 -16.09 -72.74 -43.76
C SER A 182 -17.12 -73.24 -44.78
N ALA A 183 -16.63 -73.51 -45.98
CA ALA A 183 -17.31 -73.99 -47.16
C ALA A 183 -18.37 -73.03 -47.76
N VAL A 184 -18.21 -72.72 -49.05
CA VAL A 184 -19.36 -72.43 -49.91
C VAL A 184 -20.12 -73.75 -50.09
N VAL A 185 -20.91 -74.15 -49.08
CA VAL A 185 -21.99 -75.12 -49.28
C VAL A 185 -23.23 -74.33 -49.62
N LEU A 186 -23.45 -74.19 -50.93
CA LEU A 186 -24.70 -73.77 -51.52
C LEU A 186 -25.76 -74.85 -51.21
N ALA A 187 -26.46 -74.78 -50.07
CA ALA A 187 -27.62 -75.64 -49.78
C ALA A 187 -28.97 -74.95 -50.08
N SER A 188 -29.67 -75.44 -51.11
CA SER A 188 -30.98 -74.95 -51.51
C SER A 188 -32.00 -75.08 -50.37
N ARG A 189 -32.93 -74.12 -50.25
CA ARG A 189 -34.05 -74.21 -49.32
C ARG A 189 -34.90 -75.45 -49.61
N SER A 190 -34.88 -76.41 -48.70
CA SER A 190 -36.03 -77.28 -48.45
C SER A 190 -36.03 -77.66 -46.97
N ALA A 191 -36.96 -77.03 -46.24
CA ALA A 191 -37.46 -77.35 -44.90
C ALA A 191 -36.45 -77.96 -43.88
N GLY A 192 -35.94 -77.10 -42.98
CA GLY A 192 -35.39 -77.48 -41.67
C GLY A 192 -34.09 -78.31 -41.72
N PRO A 193 -32.92 -77.66 -41.59
CA PRO A 193 -32.23 -77.74 -40.30
C PRO A 193 -31.49 -76.45 -39.90
N THR A 194 -31.19 -76.34 -38.61
CA THR A 194 -30.47 -75.22 -37.98
C THR A 194 -28.97 -75.30 -38.24
N PHE A 195 -28.38 -74.22 -38.77
CA PHE A 195 -26.93 -74.07 -38.97
C PHE A 195 -26.25 -73.52 -37.69
N ARG A 196 -25.18 -74.18 -37.23
CA ARG A 196 -24.24 -73.65 -36.22
C ARG A 196 -22.80 -73.78 -36.74
N ALA A 197 -22.04 -72.69 -36.73
CA ALA A 197 -20.60 -72.68 -37.04
C ALA A 197 -19.79 -72.86 -35.74
N ARG A 198 -18.68 -73.62 -35.80
CA ARG A 198 -17.80 -73.94 -34.67
C ARG A 198 -16.33 -73.65 -35.01
N ARG A 199 -15.57 -73.16 -34.03
CA ARG A 199 -14.11 -73.02 -34.01
C ARG A 199 -13.51 -74.17 -33.16
N ASN A 200 -12.38 -74.74 -33.60
CA ASN A 200 -11.64 -75.89 -33.04
C ASN A 200 -11.83 -76.20 -31.53
N ALA A 201 -12.60 -77.24 -31.20
CA ALA A 201 -12.46 -78.21 -30.08
C ALA A 201 -13.71 -79.11 -29.88
N ASP A 202 -14.47 -79.46 -30.94
CA ASP A 202 -15.66 -80.33 -30.81
C ASP A 202 -15.64 -81.44 -31.87
N THR A 203 -15.60 -82.69 -31.42
CA THR A 203 -15.22 -83.91 -32.16
C THR A 203 -16.39 -84.58 -32.91
N THR A 204 -17.23 -83.83 -33.63
CA THR A 204 -18.37 -84.44 -34.35
C THR A 204 -18.41 -84.08 -35.84
N VAL A 205 -18.24 -85.10 -36.69
CA VAL A 205 -18.25 -85.06 -38.16
C VAL A 205 -19.67 -84.80 -38.69
N LEU A 206 -19.81 -83.93 -39.70
CA LEU A 206 -21.06 -83.75 -40.46
C LEU A 206 -20.97 -84.47 -41.81
N GLY A 207 -22.07 -85.14 -42.17
CA GLY A 207 -22.17 -86.03 -43.32
C GLY A 207 -22.03 -85.35 -44.69
N SER A 208 -21.57 -86.15 -45.65
CA SER A 208 -21.33 -85.83 -47.06
C SER A 208 -22.58 -85.31 -47.80
N GLY A 209 -22.58 -84.03 -48.16
CA GLY A 209 -23.48 -83.44 -49.16
C GLY A 209 -22.66 -82.82 -50.31
N SER A 210 -23.10 -83.05 -51.55
CA SER A 210 -22.36 -82.74 -52.78
C SER A 210 -22.01 -81.26 -52.95
N ILE A 211 -20.77 -80.99 -53.34
CA ILE A 211 -20.22 -79.67 -53.67
C ILE A 211 -20.85 -79.18 -54.99
N TYR A 212 -21.47 -78.00 -55.00
CA TYR A 212 -22.09 -77.41 -56.19
C TYR A 212 -21.12 -76.46 -56.92
N ASN A 213 -20.94 -76.67 -58.23
CA ASN A 213 -20.06 -75.89 -59.10
C ASN A 213 -20.78 -74.62 -59.60
N PRO A 214 -20.23 -73.40 -59.47
CA PRO A 214 -20.90 -72.18 -59.96
C PRO A 214 -21.09 -72.23 -61.49
N ALA A 215 -22.35 -72.25 -61.93
CA ALA A 215 -22.73 -72.20 -63.34
C ALA A 215 -22.50 -70.82 -63.99
N ILE A 216 -22.52 -70.77 -65.32
CA ILE A 216 -22.52 -69.56 -66.17
C ILE A 216 -23.56 -68.56 -65.62
N GLY A 217 -23.14 -67.31 -65.34
CA GLY A 217 -23.99 -66.29 -64.70
C GLY A 217 -23.74 -66.04 -63.20
N ALA A 218 -22.80 -66.76 -62.58
CA ALA A 218 -22.39 -66.58 -61.18
C ALA A 218 -21.35 -65.47 -60.99
N GLY A 219 -21.66 -64.38 -60.27
CA GLY A 219 -20.81 -63.17 -60.24
C GLY A 219 -20.64 -62.51 -58.87
N LEU A 220 -19.52 -61.79 -58.69
CA LEU A 220 -19.28 -60.91 -57.53
C LEU A 220 -20.11 -59.63 -57.68
N GLY A 221 -20.91 -59.30 -56.67
CA GLY A 221 -21.63 -58.03 -56.55
C GLY A 221 -21.19 -57.26 -55.31
N ILE A 222 -20.90 -55.97 -55.48
CA ILE A 222 -20.59 -55.01 -54.41
C ILE A 222 -21.70 -53.95 -54.40
N GLY A 223 -22.27 -53.66 -53.23
CA GLY A 223 -23.49 -52.84 -53.07
C GLY A 223 -24.77 -53.67 -52.95
N PHE A 224 -25.91 -53.07 -53.31
CA PHE A 224 -27.24 -53.65 -53.13
C PHE A 224 -27.57 -54.74 -54.15
N ASN A 225 -28.14 -55.88 -53.72
CA ASN A 225 -28.59 -56.92 -54.64
C ASN A 225 -29.90 -57.59 -54.20
N SER A 226 -31.04 -57.17 -54.76
CA SER A 226 -32.24 -58.03 -54.82
C SER A 226 -33.25 -57.60 -55.89
N PRO A 227 -33.56 -58.46 -56.88
CA PRO A 227 -34.83 -58.42 -57.60
C PRO A 227 -35.88 -59.17 -56.75
N GLY A 228 -36.58 -58.50 -55.82
CA GLY A 228 -37.74 -59.10 -55.14
C GLY A 228 -37.99 -58.88 -53.63
N GLY A 229 -37.37 -57.90 -52.96
CA GLY A 229 -37.84 -57.41 -51.64
C GLY A 229 -37.04 -57.85 -50.40
N SER A 230 -37.22 -57.05 -49.33
CA SER A 230 -36.79 -57.14 -47.91
C SER A 230 -35.34 -56.89 -47.49
N GLU A 231 -34.40 -56.67 -48.41
CA GLU A 231 -33.02 -56.27 -48.08
C GLU A 231 -32.73 -54.92 -48.76
N ALA A 232 -32.15 -53.92 -48.10
CA ALA A 232 -31.63 -52.69 -48.73
C ALA A 232 -30.69 -51.93 -47.77
N SER A 233 -29.60 -51.39 -48.30
CA SER A 233 -28.65 -50.60 -47.51
C SER A 233 -27.95 -49.53 -48.33
N SER A 234 -27.87 -48.33 -47.77
CA SER A 234 -26.86 -47.35 -48.19
C SER A 234 -25.54 -47.70 -47.51
N SER A 235 -24.45 -47.79 -48.26
CA SER A 235 -23.15 -48.21 -47.72
C SER A 235 -22.00 -47.47 -48.37
N ALA A 236 -21.08 -46.95 -47.57
CA ALA A 236 -19.78 -46.51 -48.05
C ALA A 236 -18.79 -47.68 -47.92
N ILE A 237 -18.09 -48.04 -48.99
CA ILE A 237 -17.17 -49.18 -49.03
C ILE A 237 -15.78 -48.68 -49.45
N ALA A 238 -14.79 -48.86 -48.59
CA ALA A 238 -13.43 -48.36 -48.81
C ALA A 238 -12.50 -49.40 -49.45
N GLU A 239 -12.67 -50.67 -49.08
CA GLU A 239 -11.75 -51.73 -49.49
C GLU A 239 -12.42 -53.11 -49.49
N VAL A 240 -12.11 -53.91 -50.52
CA VAL A 240 -12.56 -55.31 -50.67
C VAL A 240 -11.37 -56.18 -51.01
N ILE A 241 -11.15 -57.25 -50.25
CA ILE A 241 -10.07 -58.21 -50.47
C ILE A 241 -10.64 -59.61 -50.51
N THR A 242 -10.20 -60.44 -51.45
CA THR A 242 -10.58 -61.85 -51.53
C THR A 242 -9.36 -62.75 -51.72
N TYR A 243 -9.43 -63.92 -51.10
CA TYR A 243 -8.48 -65.02 -51.21
C TYR A 243 -9.23 -66.31 -51.54
N ASN A 244 -8.64 -67.20 -52.33
CA ASN A 244 -9.23 -68.50 -52.65
C ASN A 244 -8.83 -69.63 -51.69
N THR A 245 -8.30 -69.28 -50.52
CA THR A 245 -7.90 -70.22 -49.46
C THR A 245 -8.26 -69.69 -48.08
N TYR A 246 -8.20 -70.57 -47.06
CA TYR A 246 -8.25 -70.16 -45.67
C TYR A 246 -6.91 -69.59 -45.24
N LEU A 247 -6.95 -68.32 -44.82
CA LEU A 247 -5.80 -67.70 -44.19
C LEU A 247 -5.58 -68.25 -42.78
N SER A 248 -4.31 -68.37 -42.40
CA SER A 248 -3.92 -68.69 -41.02
C SER A 248 -4.35 -67.57 -40.06
N ASP A 249 -4.47 -67.86 -38.76
CA ASP A 249 -4.78 -66.83 -37.75
C ASP A 249 -3.79 -65.67 -37.77
N ALA A 250 -2.51 -65.96 -38.04
CA ALA A 250 -1.46 -64.96 -38.16
C ALA A 250 -1.64 -64.08 -39.41
N ASP A 251 -1.97 -64.67 -40.55
CA ASP A 251 -2.20 -63.94 -41.80
C ASP A 251 -3.48 -63.09 -41.73
N VAL A 252 -4.54 -63.63 -41.12
CA VAL A 252 -5.76 -62.84 -40.83
C VAL A 252 -5.40 -61.63 -39.98
N ASN A 253 -4.62 -61.81 -38.92
CA ASN A 253 -4.23 -60.70 -38.05
C ASN A 253 -3.40 -59.64 -38.80
N LYS A 254 -2.51 -60.03 -39.71
CA LYS A 254 -1.76 -59.07 -40.55
C LYS A 254 -2.69 -58.24 -41.45
N VAL A 255 -3.65 -58.88 -42.13
CA VAL A 255 -4.62 -58.17 -42.98
C VAL A 255 -5.53 -57.26 -42.16
N GLU A 256 -6.05 -57.74 -41.02
CA GLU A 256 -6.87 -56.94 -40.10
C GLU A 256 -6.09 -55.74 -39.55
N SER A 257 -4.82 -55.93 -39.17
CA SER A 257 -3.95 -54.86 -38.66
C SER A 257 -3.69 -53.79 -39.71
N TYR A 258 -3.45 -54.19 -40.97
CA TYR A 258 -3.31 -53.28 -42.10
C TYR A 258 -4.57 -52.41 -42.28
N LEU A 259 -5.75 -53.03 -42.35
CA LEU A 259 -7.02 -52.33 -42.51
C LEU A 259 -7.32 -51.44 -41.31
N ALA A 260 -7.04 -51.92 -40.10
CA ALA A 260 -7.28 -51.20 -38.85
C ALA A 260 -6.45 -49.92 -38.74
N VAL A 261 -5.15 -49.97 -39.06
CA VAL A 261 -4.30 -48.77 -39.06
C VAL A 261 -4.73 -47.79 -40.14
N LYS A 262 -4.97 -48.28 -41.36
CA LYS A 262 -5.40 -47.44 -42.50
C LYS A 262 -6.71 -46.72 -42.19
N TYR A 263 -7.69 -47.44 -41.68
CA TYR A 263 -9.04 -46.92 -41.51
C TYR A 263 -9.38 -46.51 -40.08
N GLY A 264 -8.39 -46.48 -39.16
CA GLY A 264 -8.55 -45.98 -37.79
C GLY A 264 -9.49 -46.82 -36.93
N ILE A 265 -9.59 -48.11 -37.23
CA ILE A 265 -10.53 -49.05 -36.60
C ILE A 265 -9.82 -49.76 -35.46
N THR A 266 -10.48 -49.83 -34.30
CA THR A 266 -9.93 -50.54 -33.15
C THR A 266 -10.27 -52.03 -33.23
N LEU A 267 -9.25 -52.87 -33.41
CA LEU A 267 -9.37 -54.32 -33.26
C LEU A 267 -9.85 -54.66 -31.85
N SER A 268 -10.66 -55.70 -31.71
CA SER A 268 -11.23 -56.15 -30.43
C SER A 268 -10.17 -56.32 -29.33
N GLN A 269 -10.40 -55.67 -28.20
CA GLN A 269 -9.57 -55.79 -27.01
C GLN A 269 -10.25 -56.59 -25.88
N SER A 270 -11.40 -57.22 -26.16
CA SER A 270 -12.15 -58.03 -25.19
C SER A 270 -11.86 -59.52 -25.33
N ASN A 271 -11.86 -60.22 -24.20
CA ASN A 271 -11.46 -61.61 -23.99
C ASN A 271 -12.57 -62.65 -24.24
N THR A 272 -13.80 -62.24 -24.57
CA THR A 272 -14.96 -63.15 -24.53
C THR A 272 -15.24 -63.94 -25.81
N PHE A 273 -14.63 -63.59 -26.96
CA PHE A 273 -14.95 -64.24 -28.26
C PHE A 273 -13.75 -64.40 -29.24
N THR A 274 -12.58 -63.85 -28.90
CA THR A 274 -11.35 -64.00 -29.68
C THR A 274 -10.66 -65.33 -29.35
N VAL A 275 -10.18 -66.01 -30.40
CA VAL A 275 -9.19 -67.09 -30.27
C VAL A 275 -7.94 -66.58 -31.00
N PRO A 276 -6.78 -66.52 -30.31
CA PRO A 276 -6.61 -66.78 -28.87
C PRO A 276 -7.33 -65.75 -27.99
N ALA A 277 -7.74 -66.18 -26.78
CA ALA A 277 -8.47 -65.34 -25.82
C ALA A 277 -7.53 -64.26 -25.25
N GLY A 278 -7.95 -63.00 -25.34
CA GLY A 278 -7.18 -61.86 -24.84
C GLY A 278 -7.23 -60.64 -25.77
N PRO A 279 -6.62 -59.52 -25.36
CA PRO A 279 -6.56 -58.30 -26.16
C PRO A 279 -5.77 -58.52 -27.47
N THR A 280 -6.35 -58.12 -28.60
CA THR A 280 -5.78 -58.39 -29.93
C THR A 280 -4.58 -57.48 -30.21
N SER A 281 -3.44 -58.09 -30.54
CA SER A 281 -2.26 -57.38 -31.03
C SER A 281 -2.37 -57.04 -32.52
N TYR A 282 -1.67 -55.99 -32.94
CA TYR A 282 -1.58 -55.57 -34.33
C TYR A 282 -0.21 -55.97 -34.85
N THR A 283 -0.18 -56.53 -36.06
CA THR A 283 1.03 -57.09 -36.67
C THR A 283 1.22 -56.51 -38.07
N ALA A 284 2.41 -55.98 -38.35
CA ALA A 284 2.80 -55.51 -39.68
C ALA A 284 2.99 -56.67 -40.67
N GLY A 285 3.11 -56.40 -41.98
CA GLY A 285 3.21 -57.47 -42.97
C GLY A 285 4.41 -58.40 -42.79
N ASN A 286 5.50 -57.88 -42.25
CA ASN A 286 6.70 -58.65 -41.91
C ASN A 286 6.57 -59.51 -40.63
N GLY A 287 5.43 -59.48 -39.92
CA GLY A 287 5.22 -60.20 -38.67
C GLY A 287 5.60 -59.44 -37.39
N THR A 288 6.08 -58.19 -37.49
CA THR A 288 6.43 -57.37 -36.32
C THR A 288 5.17 -56.89 -35.60
N VAL A 289 5.12 -57.02 -34.28
CA VAL A 289 4.03 -56.46 -33.45
C VAL A 289 4.16 -54.94 -33.37
N ILE A 290 3.16 -54.22 -33.86
CA ILE A 290 3.11 -52.74 -33.90
C ILE A 290 2.16 -52.16 -32.83
N TRP A 291 1.28 -52.99 -32.29
CA TRP A 291 0.56 -52.73 -31.05
C TRP A 291 0.42 -54.04 -30.28
N ASN A 292 0.93 -54.10 -29.06
CA ASN A 292 0.81 -55.29 -28.22
C ASN A 292 -0.43 -55.15 -27.34
N GLY A 293 -1.50 -55.88 -27.65
CA GLY A 293 -2.76 -55.80 -26.91
C GLY A 293 -2.58 -56.18 -25.43
N ALA A 294 -1.79 -57.21 -25.14
CA ALA A 294 -1.55 -57.69 -23.78
C ALA A 294 -0.74 -56.69 -22.95
N ALA A 295 0.34 -56.15 -23.50
CA ALA A 295 1.20 -55.16 -22.82
C ALA A 295 0.53 -53.79 -22.64
N ASN A 296 -0.52 -53.50 -23.41
CA ASN A 296 -1.30 -52.26 -23.34
C ASN A 296 -2.72 -52.48 -22.79
N THR A 297 -2.89 -53.50 -21.95
CA THR A 297 -4.15 -53.73 -21.22
C THR A 297 -4.58 -52.45 -20.50
N GLY A 298 -5.87 -52.09 -20.63
CA GLY A 298 -6.41 -50.84 -20.10
C GLY A 298 -6.29 -49.63 -21.03
N TYR A 299 -5.58 -49.74 -22.17
CA TYR A 299 -5.45 -48.70 -23.20
C TYR A 299 -5.99 -49.15 -24.56
N GLY A 300 -6.97 -50.06 -24.54
CA GLY A 300 -7.49 -50.73 -25.71
C GLY A 300 -8.60 -49.97 -26.47
N LYS A 301 -8.89 -48.72 -26.11
CA LYS A 301 -9.98 -47.93 -26.71
C LYS A 301 -9.43 -46.97 -27.76
N CYS A 302 -10.22 -46.71 -28.80
CA CYS A 302 -9.91 -45.75 -29.87
C CYS A 302 -8.47 -45.88 -30.41
N ILE A 303 -7.99 -47.11 -30.59
CA ILE A 303 -6.66 -47.36 -31.15
C ILE A 303 -6.63 -46.81 -32.57
N THR A 304 -5.63 -45.98 -32.85
CA THR A 304 -5.36 -45.41 -34.17
C THR A 304 -3.87 -45.21 -34.33
N GLY A 305 -3.41 -45.09 -35.56
CA GLY A 305 -1.99 -44.82 -35.80
C GLY A 305 -1.66 -44.45 -37.23
N ILE A 306 -0.42 -44.05 -37.39
CA ILE A 306 0.22 -43.78 -38.67
C ILE A 306 1.29 -44.84 -38.92
N GLY A 307 1.60 -45.10 -40.18
CA GLY A 307 2.73 -45.95 -40.51
C GLY A 307 2.98 -46.15 -42.00
N ARG A 308 4.18 -46.62 -42.30
CA ARG A 308 4.60 -47.08 -43.61
C ARG A 308 4.99 -48.55 -43.52
N ASP A 309 4.38 -49.37 -44.37
CA ASP A 309 4.74 -50.78 -44.56
C ASP A 309 4.75 -51.09 -46.05
N ASP A 310 5.96 -51.26 -46.57
CA ASP A 310 6.22 -51.46 -48.00
C ASP A 310 5.72 -52.83 -48.47
N ALA A 311 5.61 -53.83 -47.58
CA ALA A 311 5.03 -55.13 -47.91
C ALA A 311 3.51 -55.06 -48.07
N SER A 312 2.85 -54.18 -47.30
CA SER A 312 1.38 -54.04 -47.31
C SER A 312 0.82 -52.90 -48.17
N ALA A 313 1.67 -52.16 -48.88
CA ALA A 313 1.33 -50.88 -49.52
C ALA A 313 0.67 -49.87 -48.55
N LEU A 314 0.95 -49.97 -47.25
CA LEU A 314 0.41 -49.05 -46.27
C LEU A 314 1.26 -47.79 -46.24
N ILE A 315 0.64 -46.65 -46.48
CA ILE A 315 1.22 -45.33 -46.27
C ILE A 315 0.15 -44.45 -45.60
N GLN A 316 0.04 -44.58 -44.28
CA GLN A 316 -0.89 -43.79 -43.46
C GLN A 316 -0.10 -42.68 -42.75
N LYS A 317 -0.23 -41.44 -43.22
CA LYS A 317 0.50 -40.25 -42.77
C LYS A 317 -0.29 -39.41 -41.75
N GLN A 318 -1.58 -39.65 -41.61
CA GLN A 318 -2.40 -39.01 -40.59
C GLN A 318 -3.50 -39.96 -40.14
N SER A 319 -3.99 -39.79 -38.91
CA SER A 319 -4.89 -40.76 -38.32
C SER A 319 -5.77 -40.14 -37.25
N ARG A 320 -6.97 -40.67 -37.08
CA ARG A 320 -7.91 -40.47 -35.98
C ARG A 320 -8.76 -41.73 -35.90
N SER A 321 -8.97 -42.22 -34.69
CA SER A 321 -9.86 -43.37 -34.52
C SER A 321 -11.28 -43.01 -34.96
N VAL A 322 -11.95 -43.95 -35.62
CA VAL A 322 -13.30 -43.74 -36.15
C VAL A 322 -14.41 -44.05 -35.14
N HIS A 323 -14.05 -44.49 -33.93
CA HIS A 323 -15.00 -44.72 -32.85
C HIS A 323 -15.51 -43.40 -32.24
N ASP A 324 -16.77 -43.37 -31.82
CA ASP A 324 -17.51 -42.15 -31.41
C ASP A 324 -16.88 -41.37 -30.24
N SER A 325 -16.11 -42.04 -29.38
CA SER A 325 -15.43 -41.40 -28.25
C SER A 325 -14.03 -40.86 -28.60
N SER A 326 -13.56 -41.02 -29.84
CA SER A 326 -12.25 -40.58 -30.33
C SER A 326 -12.10 -39.06 -30.31
N LEU A 327 -11.00 -38.59 -29.71
CA LEU A 327 -10.72 -37.16 -29.53
C LEU A 327 -9.51 -36.66 -30.33
N VAL A 328 -8.49 -37.50 -30.47
CA VAL A 328 -7.14 -37.08 -30.86
C VAL A 328 -6.87 -37.39 -32.33
N TYR A 329 -6.36 -36.38 -33.02
CA TYR A 329 -5.82 -36.46 -34.36
C TYR A 329 -4.30 -36.61 -34.28
N LEU A 330 -3.74 -37.45 -35.15
CA LEU A 330 -2.32 -37.70 -35.28
C LEU A 330 -1.89 -37.34 -36.70
N TYR A 331 -0.89 -36.48 -36.84
CA TYR A 331 -0.29 -36.15 -38.13
C TYR A 331 1.20 -36.50 -38.09
N ASN A 332 1.67 -37.20 -39.12
CA ASN A 332 3.08 -37.34 -39.41
C ASN A 332 3.60 -35.98 -39.87
N ASP A 333 4.44 -35.35 -39.04
CA ASP A 333 5.02 -34.01 -39.19
C ASP A 333 4.05 -32.90 -39.66
N ASN A 334 3.71 -31.95 -38.77
CA ASN A 334 2.81 -30.84 -39.09
C ASN A 334 3.01 -29.64 -38.14
N THR A 335 4.22 -29.10 -38.13
CA THR A 335 4.60 -28.00 -37.23
C THR A 335 3.87 -26.68 -37.52
N GLY A 336 3.40 -26.48 -38.76
CA GLY A 336 2.74 -25.24 -39.22
C GLY A 336 1.25 -25.12 -38.94
N GLY A 337 0.60 -26.15 -38.36
CA GLY A 337 -0.84 -26.11 -38.07
C GLY A 337 -1.75 -26.22 -39.32
N VAL A 338 -1.25 -26.82 -40.40
CA VAL A 338 -2.02 -27.03 -41.63
C VAL A 338 -2.57 -28.45 -41.61
N PHE A 339 -3.87 -28.62 -41.39
CA PHE A 339 -4.49 -29.95 -41.24
C PHE A 339 -5.08 -30.46 -42.56
N PRO A 340 -4.44 -31.42 -43.26
CA PRO A 340 -4.91 -31.89 -44.56
C PRO A 340 -6.20 -32.70 -44.44
N ALA A 341 -7.15 -32.50 -45.36
CA ALA A 341 -8.45 -33.15 -45.33
C ALA A 341 -8.41 -34.66 -45.67
N MET A 342 -7.40 -35.12 -46.42
CA MET A 342 -7.22 -36.53 -46.78
C MET A 342 -5.77 -36.97 -46.53
N ASN A 343 -5.58 -38.27 -46.31
CA ASN A 343 -4.27 -38.85 -46.06
C ASN A 343 -3.30 -38.61 -47.23
N VAL A 344 -3.79 -38.64 -48.47
CA VAL A 344 -2.98 -38.35 -49.66
C VAL A 344 -2.44 -36.91 -49.68
N ASN A 345 -3.17 -35.94 -49.13
CA ASN A 345 -2.78 -34.52 -49.11
C ASN A 345 -1.73 -34.18 -48.05
N ASN A 346 -1.45 -35.06 -47.10
CA ASN A 346 -0.34 -34.84 -46.19
C ASN A 346 0.99 -34.99 -46.95
N PRO A 347 1.81 -33.93 -47.13
CA PRO A 347 3.00 -33.99 -47.99
C PRO A 347 4.16 -34.82 -47.40
N THR A 348 4.06 -35.25 -46.14
CA THR A 348 5.17 -35.86 -45.42
C THR A 348 5.47 -37.28 -45.90
N VAL A 349 6.72 -37.69 -45.74
CA VAL A 349 7.20 -39.02 -46.17
C VAL A 349 7.88 -39.69 -45.00
N PHE A 350 7.56 -40.96 -44.76
CA PHE A 350 8.29 -41.77 -43.78
C PHE A 350 9.70 -42.05 -44.28
N ALA A 351 10.69 -41.76 -43.46
CA ALA A 351 12.10 -41.96 -43.79
C ALA A 351 12.46 -43.44 -44.08
N ALA A 352 11.76 -44.38 -43.43
CA ALA A 352 11.97 -45.82 -43.61
C ALA A 352 10.64 -46.60 -43.63
N GLY A 353 10.64 -47.76 -44.29
CA GLY A 353 9.57 -48.74 -44.18
C GLY A 353 9.48 -49.35 -42.77
N ASN A 354 8.43 -50.13 -42.53
CA ASN A 354 8.11 -50.78 -41.25
C ASN A 354 8.15 -49.83 -40.04
N SER A 355 7.72 -48.58 -40.25
CA SER A 355 7.71 -47.53 -39.24
C SER A 355 6.28 -47.20 -38.86
N PHE A 356 5.95 -47.31 -37.58
CA PHE A 356 4.59 -47.19 -37.04
C PHE A 356 4.57 -46.43 -35.73
N LEU A 357 3.54 -45.61 -35.55
CA LEU A 357 3.20 -45.01 -34.26
C LEU A 357 1.70 -45.16 -34.05
N LEU A 358 1.34 -45.94 -33.05
CA LEU A 358 -0.03 -46.20 -32.63
C LEU A 358 -0.21 -45.68 -31.21
N PHE A 359 -1.43 -45.26 -30.88
CA PHE A 359 -1.85 -45.04 -29.52
C PHE A 359 -3.26 -45.54 -29.30
N GLY A 360 -3.60 -45.83 -28.04
CA GLY A 360 -4.95 -46.12 -27.57
C GLY A 360 -5.22 -45.46 -26.22
N ASP A 361 -6.48 -45.20 -25.92
CA ASP A 361 -6.93 -44.55 -24.69
C ASP A 361 -7.54 -45.52 -23.66
N ASN A 362 -7.63 -45.02 -22.43
CA ASN A 362 -8.13 -45.76 -21.27
C ASN A 362 -9.65 -45.64 -21.03
N GLY A 363 -10.40 -45.01 -21.93
CA GLY A 363 -11.86 -44.88 -21.87
C GLY A 363 -12.40 -43.93 -20.79
N LEU A 364 -11.55 -43.31 -19.96
CA LEU A 364 -12.00 -42.44 -18.87
C LEU A 364 -12.56 -41.09 -19.35
N SER A 365 -13.05 -40.25 -18.42
CA SER A 365 -13.66 -38.95 -18.77
C SER A 365 -12.64 -37.99 -19.43
N ARG A 366 -13.15 -37.17 -20.34
CA ARG A 366 -12.42 -36.05 -20.96
C ARG A 366 -12.44 -34.77 -20.11
N ASP A 367 -13.09 -34.79 -18.95
CA ASP A 367 -13.19 -33.63 -18.07
C ASP A 367 -11.86 -33.37 -17.35
N LEU A 368 -11.56 -32.09 -17.14
CA LEU A 368 -10.40 -31.66 -16.34
C LEU A 368 -10.74 -31.78 -14.85
N THR A 369 -10.42 -32.93 -14.26
CA THR A 369 -10.71 -33.22 -12.83
C THR A 369 -9.54 -33.85 -12.07
N THR A 370 -8.48 -34.30 -12.75
CA THR A 370 -7.35 -34.95 -12.10
C THR A 370 -6.25 -33.94 -11.78
N CYS A 371 -5.91 -33.84 -10.51
CA CYS A 371 -4.94 -32.86 -10.00
C CYS A 371 -3.52 -33.45 -10.00
N ILE A 372 -2.57 -32.70 -10.54
CA ILE A 372 -1.14 -32.99 -10.43
C ILE A 372 -0.41 -31.74 -9.91
N TYR A 373 0.85 -31.92 -9.51
CA TYR A 373 1.76 -30.84 -9.11
C TYR A 373 1.22 -30.03 -7.93
N ASN A 374 0.85 -30.74 -6.86
CA ASN A 374 0.22 -30.17 -5.66
C ASN A 374 -1.02 -29.31 -5.99
N GLY A 375 -1.85 -29.80 -6.90
CA GLY A 375 -3.11 -29.16 -7.30
C GLY A 375 -2.97 -27.99 -8.28
N LYS A 376 -1.76 -27.70 -8.76
CA LYS A 376 -1.52 -26.57 -9.66
C LYS A 376 -1.95 -26.86 -11.10
N ILE A 377 -1.87 -28.09 -11.59
CA ILE A 377 -2.34 -28.43 -12.93
C ILE A 377 -3.50 -29.41 -12.83
N THR A 378 -4.56 -29.15 -13.60
CA THR A 378 -5.66 -30.08 -13.78
C THR A 378 -5.54 -30.72 -15.14
N ARG A 379 -5.52 -32.06 -15.21
CA ARG A 379 -5.51 -32.82 -16.45
C ARG A 379 -6.79 -33.64 -16.64
N MET A 380 -7.00 -34.12 -17.86
CA MET A 380 -8.04 -35.12 -18.14
C MET A 380 -7.75 -36.42 -17.40
N GLN A 381 -8.81 -37.14 -17.01
CA GLN A 381 -8.68 -38.53 -16.57
C GLN A 381 -8.29 -39.43 -17.74
N ARG A 382 -8.78 -39.11 -18.95
CA ARG A 382 -8.42 -39.81 -20.18
C ARG A 382 -6.94 -39.64 -20.50
N THR A 383 -6.26 -40.77 -20.63
CA THR A 383 -4.84 -40.85 -20.99
C THR A 383 -4.66 -41.79 -22.15
N TRP A 384 -3.69 -41.49 -23.00
CA TRP A 384 -3.34 -42.31 -24.16
C TRP A 384 -1.97 -42.92 -23.93
N LYS A 385 -1.79 -44.18 -24.34
CA LYS A 385 -0.50 -44.87 -24.29
C LYS A 385 0.01 -45.08 -25.71
N VAL A 386 1.29 -44.81 -25.92
CA VAL A 386 1.96 -44.85 -27.23
C VAL A 386 2.73 -46.16 -27.40
N GLN A 387 2.63 -46.77 -28.58
CA GLN A 387 3.56 -47.79 -29.04
C GLN A 387 4.16 -47.38 -30.38
N LYS A 388 5.49 -47.43 -30.45
CA LYS A 388 6.26 -46.99 -31.61
C LYS A 388 7.18 -48.12 -32.08
N THR A 389 7.19 -48.37 -33.38
CA THR A 389 8.05 -49.35 -34.05
C THR A 389 8.78 -48.65 -35.20
N GLY A 390 10.08 -48.88 -35.36
CA GLY A 390 10.87 -48.25 -36.42
C GLY A 390 11.05 -46.73 -36.25
N THR A 391 11.24 -46.02 -37.36
CA THR A 391 11.60 -44.59 -37.39
C THR A 391 10.47 -43.75 -37.99
N VAL A 392 9.59 -43.21 -37.13
CA VAL A 392 8.45 -42.37 -37.55
C VAL A 392 8.81 -40.88 -37.63
N GLY A 393 9.82 -40.41 -36.88
CA GLY A 393 10.12 -38.97 -36.75
C GLY A 393 9.19 -38.25 -35.77
N ALA A 394 9.13 -36.92 -35.88
CA ALA A 394 8.27 -36.06 -35.08
C ALA A 394 6.81 -36.13 -35.57
N VAL A 395 5.86 -36.02 -34.65
CA VAL A 395 4.43 -36.03 -34.98
C VAL A 395 3.75 -34.78 -34.43
N THR A 396 2.54 -34.50 -34.88
CA THR A 396 1.69 -33.47 -34.29
C THR A 396 0.40 -34.10 -33.79
N LEU A 397 0.11 -33.85 -32.51
CA LEU A 397 -1.17 -34.22 -31.92
C LEU A 397 -2.10 -33.01 -31.94
N ALA A 398 -3.36 -33.22 -32.29
CA ALA A 398 -4.37 -32.17 -32.29
C ALA A 398 -5.72 -32.68 -31.75
N VAL A 399 -6.54 -31.75 -31.26
CA VAL A 399 -7.92 -31.97 -30.82
C VAL A 399 -8.80 -30.81 -31.28
N ASP A 400 -10.08 -31.06 -31.54
CA ASP A 400 -11.02 -29.97 -31.82
C ASP A 400 -11.22 -29.13 -30.56
N ALA A 401 -11.05 -27.81 -30.65
CA ALA A 401 -11.12 -26.90 -29.50
C ALA A 401 -12.50 -26.93 -28.82
N THR A 402 -13.55 -27.19 -29.60
CA THR A 402 -14.94 -27.33 -29.13
C THR A 402 -15.24 -28.68 -28.49
N ALA A 403 -14.38 -29.68 -28.68
CA ALA A 403 -14.55 -31.03 -28.13
C ALA A 403 -13.90 -31.23 -26.75
N VAL A 404 -13.20 -30.21 -26.25
CA VAL A 404 -12.48 -30.20 -24.97
C VAL A 404 -12.85 -28.98 -24.13
N HIS A 405 -12.56 -29.03 -22.83
CA HIS A 405 -12.80 -27.90 -21.94
C HIS A 405 -11.94 -26.68 -22.35
N VAL A 406 -12.49 -25.46 -22.25
CA VAL A 406 -11.84 -24.20 -22.71
C VAL A 406 -10.49 -23.91 -22.02
N ALA A 407 -10.34 -24.47 -20.82
CA ALA A 407 -9.14 -24.35 -20.00
C ALA A 407 -7.99 -25.25 -20.48
N VAL A 408 -8.21 -26.18 -21.42
CA VAL A 408 -7.14 -26.97 -22.03
C VAL A 408 -6.18 -26.04 -22.77
N LYS A 409 -4.93 -26.01 -22.32
CA LYS A 409 -3.85 -25.18 -22.88
C LYS A 409 -2.56 -25.95 -23.12
N ASN A 410 -2.43 -27.14 -22.53
CA ASN A 410 -1.21 -27.94 -22.59
C ASN A 410 -1.51 -29.38 -23.00
N LEU A 411 -0.58 -29.97 -23.75
CA LEU A 411 -0.41 -31.41 -23.92
C LEU A 411 0.72 -31.86 -22.98
N LEU A 412 0.45 -32.88 -22.17
CA LEU A 412 1.43 -33.48 -21.28
C LEU A 412 1.89 -34.80 -21.88
N VAL A 413 3.19 -35.06 -21.88
CA VAL A 413 3.79 -36.36 -22.26
C VAL A 413 4.66 -36.85 -21.09
N SER A 414 4.51 -38.10 -20.69
CA SER A 414 5.19 -38.68 -19.52
C SER A 414 5.55 -40.14 -19.73
N THR A 415 6.63 -40.62 -19.11
CA THR A 415 6.93 -42.06 -19.05
C THR A 415 6.13 -42.81 -17.98
N ASP A 416 5.36 -42.09 -17.16
CA ASP A 416 4.53 -42.60 -16.07
C ASP A 416 3.06 -42.13 -16.23
N PRO A 417 2.06 -43.03 -16.14
CA PRO A 417 0.64 -42.70 -16.34
C PRO A 417 0.04 -41.78 -15.27
N LEU A 418 0.74 -41.55 -14.15
CA LEU A 418 0.35 -40.59 -13.12
C LEU A 418 0.79 -39.15 -13.44
N PHE A 419 1.68 -38.97 -14.41
CA PHE A 419 2.26 -37.67 -14.81
C PHE A 419 2.95 -36.92 -13.65
N PRO A 420 3.95 -37.51 -12.97
CA PRO A 420 4.73 -36.81 -11.96
C PRO A 420 5.64 -35.74 -12.59
N GLU A 421 6.06 -34.75 -11.79
CA GLU A 421 6.93 -33.65 -12.29
C GLU A 421 8.27 -34.15 -12.83
N SER A 422 8.79 -35.25 -12.29
CA SER A 422 10.10 -35.80 -12.64
C SER A 422 10.19 -36.42 -14.04
N SER A 423 9.07 -36.77 -14.67
CA SER A 423 9.05 -37.46 -15.97
C SER A 423 8.11 -36.84 -17.00
N THR A 424 7.41 -35.76 -16.66
CA THR A 424 6.43 -35.14 -17.56
C THR A 424 7.01 -33.93 -18.27
N THR A 425 6.91 -33.92 -19.59
CA THR A 425 7.15 -32.76 -20.43
C THR A 425 5.83 -32.08 -20.78
N ILE A 426 5.80 -30.75 -20.67
CA ILE A 426 4.63 -29.92 -20.98
C ILE A 426 4.85 -29.26 -22.35
N TYR A 427 3.92 -29.49 -23.28
CA TYR A 427 3.89 -28.88 -24.60
C TYR A 427 2.70 -27.89 -24.67
N PRO A 428 2.96 -26.57 -24.74
CA PRO A 428 1.90 -25.59 -24.94
C PRO A 428 1.17 -25.82 -26.27
N LEU A 429 -0.15 -25.74 -26.25
CA LEU A 429 -0.98 -25.93 -27.43
C LEU A 429 -1.12 -24.63 -28.21
N SER A 430 -0.85 -24.71 -29.51
CA SER A 430 -1.18 -23.67 -30.49
C SER A 430 -2.61 -23.85 -31.00
N THR A 431 -3.19 -22.80 -31.58
CA THR A 431 -4.54 -22.84 -32.16
C THR A 431 -4.50 -22.54 -33.65
N ALA A 432 -5.06 -23.40 -34.48
CA ALA A 432 -5.23 -23.18 -35.92
C ALA A 432 -6.48 -23.93 -36.42
N ASN A 433 -7.26 -23.33 -37.33
CA ASN A 433 -8.44 -23.96 -37.96
C ASN A 433 -9.39 -24.68 -36.98
N GLY A 434 -9.66 -24.07 -35.82
CA GLY A 434 -10.55 -24.63 -34.80
C GLY A 434 -9.98 -25.80 -33.99
N LYS A 435 -8.70 -26.14 -34.17
CA LYS A 435 -8.00 -27.19 -33.42
C LYS A 435 -6.95 -26.62 -32.47
N LEU A 436 -6.79 -27.27 -31.33
CA LEU A 436 -5.64 -27.13 -30.45
C LEU A 436 -4.61 -28.18 -30.83
N TYR A 437 -3.34 -27.82 -30.98
CA TYR A 437 -2.31 -28.75 -31.44
C TYR A 437 -0.92 -28.47 -30.86
N ALA A 438 -0.07 -29.50 -30.82
CA ALA A 438 1.34 -29.37 -30.52
C ALA A 438 2.18 -30.40 -31.30
N PRO A 439 3.32 -29.99 -31.89
CA PRO A 439 4.33 -30.92 -32.37
C PRO A 439 5.02 -31.59 -31.18
N VAL A 440 5.20 -32.90 -31.24
CA VAL A 440 5.77 -33.73 -30.18
C VAL A 440 6.65 -34.84 -30.74
N ASN A 441 7.66 -35.22 -29.96
CA ASN A 441 8.44 -36.42 -30.19
C ASN A 441 7.99 -37.49 -29.19
N LEU A 442 7.18 -38.43 -29.65
CA LEU A 442 6.69 -39.53 -28.81
C LEU A 442 7.62 -40.75 -28.96
N ASN A 443 7.93 -41.36 -27.83
CA ASN A 443 8.63 -42.64 -27.73
C ASN A 443 7.64 -43.77 -27.40
N SER A 444 8.08 -45.01 -27.63
CA SER A 444 7.28 -46.17 -27.22
C SER A 444 7.18 -46.22 -25.69
N ASN A 445 6.02 -46.64 -25.17
CA ASN A 445 5.67 -46.73 -23.75
C ASN A 445 5.48 -45.40 -23.01
N GLU A 446 5.45 -44.27 -23.71
CA GLU A 446 5.03 -42.99 -23.13
C GLU A 446 3.50 -42.87 -23.08
N TYR A 447 3.05 -41.99 -22.21
CA TYR A 447 1.67 -41.60 -22.01
C TYR A 447 1.50 -40.13 -22.38
N PHE A 448 0.34 -39.77 -22.91
CA PHE A 448 -0.01 -38.37 -23.07
C PHE A 448 -1.44 -38.08 -22.63
N THR A 449 -1.73 -36.81 -22.35
CA THR A 449 -3.05 -36.30 -21.97
C THR A 449 -3.10 -34.77 -22.12
N PHE A 450 -4.29 -34.19 -22.05
CA PHE A 450 -4.49 -32.73 -22.15
C PHE A 450 -4.76 -32.13 -20.77
N ALA A 451 -4.26 -30.93 -20.55
CA ALA A 451 -4.31 -30.28 -19.25
C ALA A 451 -4.50 -28.76 -19.33
N SER A 452 -4.90 -28.20 -18.20
CA SER A 452 -4.96 -26.76 -18.00
C SER A 452 -3.58 -26.13 -17.98
N ASP A 453 -3.52 -24.80 -18.06
CA ASP A 453 -2.37 -24.07 -17.55
C ASP A 453 -2.23 -24.27 -16.05
N SER A 454 -0.99 -24.12 -15.58
CA SER A 454 -0.68 -24.13 -14.15
C SER A 454 -1.39 -22.96 -13.46
N LEU A 455 -2.09 -23.26 -12.37
CA LEU A 455 -2.64 -22.30 -11.43
C LEU A 455 -1.48 -21.51 -10.82
N LYS A 456 -1.43 -20.23 -11.14
CA LYS A 456 -0.44 -19.27 -10.65
C LYS A 456 -1.16 -18.17 -9.89
N VAL A 457 -0.60 -17.80 -8.75
CA VAL A 457 -1.10 -16.70 -7.93
C VAL A 457 0.00 -15.66 -7.80
N VAL A 458 -0.32 -14.44 -8.21
CA VAL A 458 0.50 -13.25 -7.93
C VAL A 458 -0.12 -12.55 -6.74
N MET A 459 0.65 -12.36 -5.67
CA MET A 459 0.19 -11.69 -4.46
C MET A 459 0.78 -10.29 -4.39
N THR A 460 -0.08 -9.30 -4.14
CA THR A 460 0.33 -7.95 -3.76
C THR A 460 0.15 -7.81 -2.25
N VAL A 461 1.23 -7.52 -1.52
CA VAL A 461 1.25 -7.48 -0.05
C VAL A 461 1.38 -6.05 0.44
N THR A 462 0.46 -5.65 1.31
CA THR A 462 0.56 -4.45 2.14
C THR A 462 0.96 -4.88 3.54
N GLN A 463 2.15 -4.46 3.99
CA GLN A 463 2.66 -4.81 5.32
C GLN A 463 1.91 -4.02 6.41
N PRO A 464 1.65 -4.63 7.58
CA PRO A 464 1.15 -3.91 8.75
C PRO A 464 2.21 -2.92 9.25
N SER A 465 1.77 -1.86 9.94
CA SER A 465 2.66 -0.82 10.46
C SER A 465 2.60 -0.76 11.99
N CYS A 466 3.57 -0.10 12.63
CA CYS A 466 3.53 0.12 14.08
C CYS A 466 2.28 0.91 14.52
N ALA A 467 1.76 1.82 13.68
CA ALA A 467 0.56 2.61 13.97
C ALA A 467 -0.75 1.83 13.74
N ALA A 468 -0.70 0.78 12.91
CA ALA A 468 -1.83 -0.07 12.56
C ALA A 468 -1.36 -1.51 12.47
N ILE A 469 -1.24 -2.18 13.64
CA ILE A 469 -0.78 -3.56 13.73
C ILE A 469 -1.70 -4.53 12.97
N ASN A 470 -2.98 -4.18 12.79
CA ASN A 470 -3.96 -4.92 11.98
C ASN A 470 -4.12 -4.32 10.56
N GLY A 471 -3.20 -3.48 10.12
CA GLY A 471 -3.28 -2.77 8.84
C GLY A 471 -2.79 -3.56 7.62
N GLY A 472 -2.34 -4.81 7.82
CA GLY A 472 -1.84 -5.66 6.76
C GLY A 472 -2.96 -6.11 5.81
N ALA A 473 -2.62 -6.25 4.53
CA ALA A 473 -3.53 -6.78 3.53
C ALA A 473 -2.78 -7.56 2.44
N VAL A 474 -3.45 -8.55 1.84
CA VAL A 474 -2.95 -9.30 0.69
C VAL A 474 -4.04 -9.38 -0.36
N THR A 475 -3.70 -9.00 -1.59
CA THR A 475 -4.55 -9.16 -2.77
C THR A 475 -3.97 -10.23 -3.67
N ALA A 476 -4.74 -11.27 -3.94
CA ALA A 476 -4.35 -12.39 -4.80
C ALA A 476 -4.96 -12.26 -6.21
N THR A 477 -4.11 -12.25 -7.23
CA THR A 477 -4.51 -12.33 -8.64
C THR A 477 -4.19 -13.73 -9.16
N VAL A 478 -5.23 -14.46 -9.59
CA VAL A 478 -5.09 -15.85 -10.05
C VAL A 478 -5.07 -15.89 -11.58
N THR A 479 -4.14 -16.65 -12.14
CA THR A 479 -4.05 -16.94 -13.57
C THR A 479 -3.86 -18.44 -13.79
N GLY A 480 -4.32 -18.96 -14.94
CA GLY A 480 -4.30 -20.41 -15.22
C GLY A 480 -5.34 -21.21 -14.42
N GLY A 481 -5.25 -22.55 -14.47
CA GLY A 481 -6.22 -23.45 -13.86
C GLY A 481 -7.59 -23.47 -14.54
N VAL A 482 -8.60 -24.03 -13.85
CA VAL A 482 -9.99 -24.15 -14.34
C VAL A 482 -10.88 -23.21 -13.55
N ALA A 483 -11.35 -22.13 -14.18
CA ALA A 483 -12.23 -21.14 -13.56
C ALA A 483 -13.70 -21.61 -13.43
N PRO A 484 -14.50 -21.04 -12.50
CA PRO A 484 -14.14 -20.03 -11.50
C PRO A 484 -13.32 -20.57 -10.33
N ASN A 485 -12.58 -19.69 -9.65
CA ASN A 485 -11.76 -20.03 -8.48
C ASN A 485 -12.44 -19.56 -7.18
N THR A 486 -12.27 -20.34 -6.10
CA THR A 486 -12.64 -19.94 -4.74
C THR A 486 -11.40 -19.76 -3.87
N TYR A 487 -11.52 -18.90 -2.87
CA TYR A 487 -10.42 -18.47 -2.00
C TYR A 487 -10.72 -18.86 -0.56
N ASN A 488 -9.70 -19.31 0.17
CA ASN A 488 -9.79 -19.57 1.59
C ASN A 488 -8.48 -19.19 2.26
N TRP A 489 -8.51 -18.13 3.06
CA TRP A 489 -7.38 -17.69 3.86
C TRP A 489 -7.43 -18.34 5.25
N ASN A 490 -6.29 -18.77 5.78
CA ASN A 490 -6.17 -19.32 7.14
C ASN A 490 -6.27 -18.25 8.26
N THR A 491 -7.13 -17.23 8.06
CA THR A 491 -7.36 -16.13 9.00
C THR A 491 -8.46 -16.47 10.00
N THR A 492 -8.55 -15.69 11.08
CA THR A 492 -9.64 -15.76 12.06
C THR A 492 -10.30 -14.38 12.18
N PRO A 493 -11.56 -14.18 11.73
CA PRO A 493 -12.39 -15.14 10.99
C PRO A 493 -11.82 -15.47 9.59
N VAL A 494 -12.25 -16.61 9.03
CA VAL A 494 -11.84 -17.04 7.69
C VAL A 494 -12.32 -16.04 6.66
N GLN A 495 -11.41 -15.57 5.80
CA GLN A 495 -11.72 -14.72 4.66
C GLN A 495 -11.79 -15.57 3.39
N THR A 496 -12.80 -15.33 2.55
CA THR A 496 -13.11 -16.18 1.36
C THR A 496 -13.05 -15.43 0.04
N THR A 497 -12.52 -14.21 0.04
CA THR A 497 -12.35 -13.40 -1.17
C THR A 497 -10.89 -13.38 -1.63
N ALA A 498 -10.65 -12.88 -2.84
CA ALA A 498 -9.29 -12.66 -3.35
C ALA A 498 -8.47 -11.67 -2.50
N ASN A 499 -9.14 -10.83 -1.71
CA ASN A 499 -8.52 -9.87 -0.80
C ASN A 499 -8.65 -10.35 0.65
N ALA A 500 -7.53 -10.48 1.35
CA ALA A 500 -7.49 -10.62 2.80
C ALA A 500 -7.02 -9.31 3.41
N THR A 501 -7.79 -8.75 4.35
CA THR A 501 -7.51 -7.47 5.01
C THR A 501 -7.53 -7.63 6.53
N GLY A 502 -7.10 -6.62 7.28
CA GLY A 502 -7.12 -6.67 8.73
C GLY A 502 -6.03 -7.55 9.35
N LEU A 503 -4.94 -7.80 8.62
CA LEU A 503 -3.93 -8.79 8.97
C LEU A 503 -2.84 -8.19 9.87
N THR A 504 -2.39 -8.99 10.83
CA THR A 504 -1.21 -8.71 11.66
C THR A 504 0.06 -9.27 11.04
N GLY A 505 1.21 -9.04 11.69
CA GLY A 505 2.44 -9.75 11.35
C GLY A 505 2.27 -11.23 11.64
N GLY A 506 2.67 -12.09 10.71
CA GLY A 506 2.47 -13.53 10.80
C GLY A 506 2.58 -14.25 9.46
N ASN A 507 2.45 -15.57 9.52
CA ASN A 507 2.42 -16.43 8.34
C ASN A 507 0.98 -16.78 8.00
N TYR A 508 0.57 -16.42 6.79
CA TYR A 508 -0.73 -16.75 6.24
C TYR A 508 -0.59 -17.70 5.05
N GLN A 509 -1.67 -18.39 4.74
CA GLN A 509 -1.78 -19.30 3.62
C GLN A 509 -3.08 -19.00 2.90
N LEU A 510 -2.98 -18.83 1.59
CA LEU A 510 -4.11 -18.82 0.68
C LEU A 510 -4.26 -20.20 0.06
N THR A 511 -5.39 -20.84 0.29
CA THR A 511 -5.83 -21.99 -0.50
C THR A 511 -6.71 -21.48 -1.63
N VAL A 512 -6.27 -21.66 -2.88
CA VAL A 512 -7.09 -21.41 -4.06
C VAL A 512 -7.61 -22.74 -4.58
N LYS A 513 -8.92 -22.88 -4.71
CA LYS A 513 -9.57 -24.05 -5.30
C LYS A 513 -10.18 -23.71 -6.65
N ALA A 514 -9.75 -24.41 -7.68
CA ALA A 514 -10.30 -24.32 -9.02
C ALA A 514 -11.66 -25.05 -9.12
N ALA A 515 -12.46 -24.72 -10.14
CA ALA A 515 -13.74 -25.38 -10.40
C ALA A 515 -13.60 -26.88 -10.70
N SER A 516 -12.41 -27.32 -11.12
CA SER A 516 -12.06 -28.75 -11.27
C SER A 516 -12.00 -29.51 -9.94
N GLY A 517 -11.99 -28.82 -8.80
CA GLY A 517 -11.79 -29.38 -7.48
C GLY A 517 -10.34 -29.35 -6.99
N CYS A 518 -9.37 -29.10 -7.88
CA CYS A 518 -7.96 -29.00 -7.53
C CYS A 518 -7.68 -27.76 -6.67
N SER A 519 -6.88 -27.94 -5.61
CA SER A 519 -6.54 -26.87 -4.67
C SER A 519 -5.03 -26.77 -4.54
N ALA A 520 -4.52 -25.54 -4.57
CA ALA A 520 -3.11 -25.24 -4.31
C ALA A 520 -3.00 -24.24 -3.15
N VAL A 521 -1.96 -24.42 -2.34
CA VAL A 521 -1.68 -23.59 -1.17
C VAL A 521 -0.51 -22.66 -1.49
N TYR A 522 -0.70 -21.37 -1.24
CA TYR A 522 0.29 -20.33 -1.44
C TYR A 522 0.57 -19.65 -0.10
N PRO A 523 1.78 -19.82 0.47
CA PRO A 523 2.16 -19.15 1.70
C PRO A 523 2.44 -17.66 1.43
N VAL A 524 2.17 -16.82 2.42
CA VAL A 524 2.55 -15.40 2.45
C VAL A 524 2.92 -15.00 3.87
N THR A 525 4.01 -14.26 4.02
CA THR A 525 4.46 -13.76 5.32
C THR A 525 4.30 -12.26 5.38
N LEU A 526 3.60 -11.78 6.41
CA LEU A 526 3.53 -10.37 6.75
C LEU A 526 4.47 -10.14 7.91
N VAL A 527 5.29 -9.10 7.81
CA VAL A 527 6.24 -8.73 8.85
C VAL A 527 5.70 -7.47 9.51
N THR A 528 5.33 -7.55 10.78
CA THR A 528 5.18 -6.35 11.61
C THR A 528 6.57 -5.83 11.93
N PRO A 529 6.92 -4.60 11.54
CA PRO A 529 8.16 -4.00 12.01
C PRO A 529 8.08 -3.87 13.53
N ALA A 530 8.94 -4.58 14.25
CA ALA A 530 9.16 -4.31 15.67
C ALA A 530 10.12 -3.12 15.77
N PHE A 531 9.70 -2.03 16.42
CA PHE A 531 10.58 -0.89 16.67
C PHE A 531 11.69 -1.32 17.64
N GLN A 532 12.92 -1.44 17.15
CA GLN A 532 14.08 -1.90 17.92
C GLN A 532 14.71 -0.74 18.70
N GLY A 533 13.99 -0.18 19.68
CA GLY A 533 14.49 0.96 20.45
C GLY A 533 13.54 1.46 21.53
N THR A 534 14.01 2.44 22.30
CA THR A 534 13.25 3.14 23.33
C THR A 534 13.32 4.66 23.09
N ALA A 535 12.22 5.35 23.37
CA ALA A 535 12.15 6.81 23.30
C ALA A 535 12.15 7.37 24.73
N SER A 536 13.31 7.86 25.18
CA SER A 536 13.44 8.52 26.48
C SER A 536 14.46 9.65 26.42
N PHE A 537 14.25 10.66 27.26
CA PHE A 537 15.18 11.77 27.43
C PHE A 537 15.16 12.29 28.87
N THR A 538 16.20 13.04 29.22
CA THR A 538 16.31 13.79 30.48
C THR A 538 16.49 15.27 30.20
N VAL A 539 16.20 16.10 31.20
CA VAL A 539 16.47 17.55 31.19
C VAL A 539 17.28 17.93 32.41
N SER A 540 18.18 18.90 32.28
CA SER A 540 19.04 19.37 33.39
C SER A 540 18.25 20.06 34.51
N ASP A 541 17.16 20.76 34.18
CA ASP A 541 16.21 21.33 35.14
C ASP A 541 14.83 21.42 34.45
N SER A 542 13.75 21.43 35.23
CA SER A 542 12.37 21.58 34.77
C SER A 542 11.64 22.80 35.35
N LEU A 543 12.28 23.54 36.25
CA LEU A 543 11.77 24.81 36.80
C LEU A 543 12.88 25.86 36.73
N VAL A 544 12.82 26.74 35.73
CA VAL A 544 13.89 27.69 35.42
C VAL A 544 13.39 29.13 35.33
N CYS A 545 14.29 30.10 35.41
CA CYS A 545 13.97 31.50 35.18
C CYS A 545 13.84 31.80 33.68
N ALA A 546 13.04 32.81 33.34
CA ALA A 546 12.96 33.30 31.97
C ALA A 546 14.35 33.67 31.43
N GLY A 547 14.69 33.14 30.27
CA GLY A 547 15.96 33.36 29.61
C GLY A 547 17.07 32.37 29.96
N THR A 548 16.84 31.45 30.91
CA THR A 548 17.81 30.38 31.26
C THR A 548 17.88 29.31 30.17
N VAL A 549 19.08 28.75 29.96
CA VAL A 549 19.34 27.64 29.05
C VAL A 549 19.35 26.32 29.82
N ILE A 550 18.60 25.33 29.34
CA ILE A 550 18.63 23.94 29.84
C ILE A 550 19.22 22.99 28.81
N THR A 551 19.70 21.83 29.26
CA THR A 551 20.15 20.75 28.39
C THR A 551 19.12 19.63 28.34
N ALA A 552 18.71 19.23 27.14
CA ALA A 552 17.90 18.04 26.89
C ALA A 552 18.78 16.93 26.29
N THR A 553 18.83 15.77 26.93
CA THR A 553 19.70 14.65 26.54
C THR A 553 18.86 13.43 26.22
N PHE A 554 19.02 12.87 25.01
CA PHE A 554 18.43 11.57 24.68
C PHE A 554 19.09 10.46 25.52
N THR A 555 18.27 9.62 26.12
CA THR A 555 18.70 8.48 26.95
C THR A 555 18.14 7.15 26.50
N GLY A 556 17.40 7.14 25.39
CA GLY A 556 16.84 5.93 24.82
C GLY A 556 17.86 5.13 24.00
N THR A 557 17.38 4.05 23.40
CA THR A 557 18.10 3.23 22.42
C THR A 557 17.47 3.41 21.05
N ALA A 558 18.27 3.62 20.00
CA ALA A 558 17.78 3.82 18.65
C ALA A 558 18.64 3.03 17.63
N PRO A 559 18.02 2.38 16.63
CA PRO A 559 18.74 1.81 15.48
C PRO A 559 19.52 2.87 14.70
N ASN A 560 20.51 2.45 13.93
CA ASN A 560 21.31 3.36 13.09
C ASN A 560 20.50 4.06 11.98
N THR A 561 19.35 3.52 11.58
CA THR A 561 18.42 4.10 10.60
C THR A 561 17.40 5.08 11.21
N ALA A 562 17.34 5.18 12.54
CA ALA A 562 16.34 5.99 13.23
C ALA A 562 16.72 7.47 13.29
N THR A 563 15.70 8.33 13.40
CA THR A 563 15.80 9.79 13.49
C THR A 563 15.04 10.31 14.70
N ALA A 564 15.54 11.36 15.35
CA ALA A 564 14.85 12.04 16.45
C ALA A 564 14.07 13.24 15.94
N ASN A 565 12.81 13.37 16.35
CA ASN A 565 11.98 14.53 16.11
C ASN A 565 11.59 15.16 17.45
N TRP A 566 12.14 16.34 17.73
CA TRP A 566 11.93 17.07 18.97
C TRP A 566 10.87 18.16 18.81
N SER A 567 10.03 18.31 19.83
CA SER A 567 9.09 19.42 19.98
C SER A 567 9.52 20.23 21.20
N TRP A 568 10.07 21.42 20.98
CA TRP A 568 10.67 22.26 22.03
C TRP A 568 9.66 23.06 22.87
N GLY A 569 8.36 22.91 22.62
CA GLY A 569 7.32 23.57 23.44
C GLY A 569 7.43 25.09 23.51
N GLY A 570 8.01 25.75 22.50
CA GLY A 570 8.26 27.20 22.49
C GLY A 570 9.66 27.64 22.92
N GLY A 571 10.53 26.71 23.35
CA GLY A 571 11.94 26.99 23.61
C GLY A 571 12.76 27.21 22.32
N THR A 572 13.77 28.06 22.40
CA THR A 572 14.69 28.39 21.30
C THR A 572 15.97 27.58 21.42
N VAL A 573 16.21 26.67 20.46
CA VAL A 573 17.43 25.85 20.41
C VAL A 573 18.65 26.75 20.21
N GLN A 574 19.65 26.60 21.07
CA GLN A 574 20.92 27.31 21.00
C GLN A 574 21.99 26.45 20.29
N SER A 575 22.01 25.14 20.56
CA SER A 575 22.90 24.19 19.90
C SER A 575 22.38 22.75 20.00
N GLY A 576 22.90 21.85 19.15
CA GLY A 576 22.59 20.43 19.13
C GLY A 576 22.25 19.92 17.72
N SER A 577 22.33 18.61 17.52
CA SER A 577 21.95 17.95 16.27
C SER A 577 21.54 16.49 16.49
N GLY A 578 20.78 15.91 15.56
CA GLY A 578 20.35 14.51 15.64
C GLY A 578 19.59 14.20 16.94
N PHE A 579 20.06 13.19 17.69
CA PHE A 579 19.51 12.80 18.99
C PHE A 579 19.92 13.71 20.16
N GLY A 580 20.82 14.67 19.95
CA GLY A 580 21.31 15.58 20.98
C GLY A 580 22.63 15.13 21.62
N PRO A 581 23.00 15.70 22.79
CA PRO A 581 22.19 16.62 23.58
C PRO A 581 21.95 17.97 22.89
N TYR A 582 20.84 18.62 23.26
CA TYR A 582 20.49 19.97 22.81
C TYR A 582 20.53 20.95 23.98
N THR A 583 20.94 22.17 23.72
CA THR A 583 20.79 23.29 24.67
C THR A 583 19.65 24.19 24.20
N ILE A 584 18.69 24.48 25.08
CA ILE A 584 17.46 25.19 24.74
C ILE A 584 17.22 26.32 25.74
N LYS A 585 17.01 27.53 25.24
CA LYS A 585 16.61 28.71 26.01
C LYS A 585 15.09 28.79 26.10
N TYR A 586 14.53 29.01 27.29
CA TYR A 586 13.09 29.19 27.48
C TYR A 586 12.76 30.56 28.05
N ASP A 587 11.93 31.32 27.35
CA ASP A 587 11.37 32.60 27.82
C ASP A 587 9.93 32.44 28.36
N LYS A 588 9.25 31.33 28.04
CA LYS A 588 7.89 30.98 28.50
C LYS A 588 7.77 29.47 28.76
N SER A 589 6.86 29.08 29.65
CA SER A 589 6.59 27.66 29.97
C SER A 589 6.13 26.88 28.74
N GLY A 590 6.58 25.64 28.64
CA GLY A 590 6.40 24.81 27.44
C GLY A 590 6.47 23.32 27.72
N ILE A 591 5.85 22.52 26.85
CA ILE A 591 5.93 21.05 26.92
C ILE A 591 6.99 20.56 25.93
N LEU A 592 8.10 20.06 26.46
CA LEU A 592 9.14 19.41 25.70
C LEU A 592 8.73 17.97 25.38
N GLY A 593 8.76 17.61 24.10
CA GLY A 593 8.44 16.28 23.59
C GLY A 593 9.54 15.74 22.67
N LEU A 594 9.63 14.42 22.60
CA LEU A 594 10.52 13.69 21.69
C LEU A 594 9.74 12.54 21.05
N THR A 595 9.89 12.39 19.74
CA THR A 595 9.46 11.20 19.01
C THR A 595 10.65 10.62 18.25
N VAL A 596 10.94 9.33 18.42
CA VAL A 596 11.96 8.62 17.64
C VAL A 596 11.27 7.90 16.48
N LYS A 597 11.76 8.10 15.26
CA LYS A 597 11.18 7.56 14.02
C LYS A 597 12.18 6.68 13.27
N ASP A 598 11.80 5.46 12.92
CA ASP A 598 12.56 4.53 12.09
C ASP A 598 11.65 3.98 10.98
N GLY A 599 11.88 4.39 9.73
CA GLY A 599 10.96 4.12 8.62
C GLY A 599 9.54 4.64 8.89
N SER A 600 8.56 3.73 8.90
CA SER A 600 7.13 4.01 9.18
C SER A 600 6.77 3.94 10.67
N CYS A 601 7.71 3.56 11.54
CA CYS A 601 7.47 3.41 12.98
C CYS A 601 7.90 4.66 13.74
N ALA A 602 7.08 5.08 14.72
CA ALA A 602 7.35 6.25 15.57
C ALA A 602 6.98 5.93 17.02
N LEU A 603 7.88 6.25 17.95
CA LEU A 603 7.69 6.08 19.39
C LEU A 603 7.86 7.42 20.10
N ALA A 604 6.83 7.86 20.82
CA ALA A 604 6.88 9.08 21.61
C ALA A 604 7.42 8.81 23.02
N ALA A 605 8.37 9.63 23.46
CA ALA A 605 8.79 9.67 24.86
C ALA A 605 7.73 10.35 25.72
N ARG A 606 7.73 10.08 27.03
CA ARG A 606 6.91 10.83 27.99
C ARG A 606 7.34 12.31 27.96
N SER A 607 6.39 13.19 27.68
CA SER A 607 6.64 14.64 27.62
C SER A 607 7.04 15.21 28.99
N LYS A 608 7.87 16.25 28.98
CA LYS A 608 8.30 16.97 30.18
C LYS A 608 7.82 18.42 30.11
N LEU A 609 7.07 18.85 31.12
CA LEU A 609 6.73 20.26 31.30
C LEU A 609 7.97 21.00 31.81
N ILE A 610 8.36 22.06 31.10
CA ILE A 610 9.35 23.04 31.54
C ILE A 610 8.57 24.26 32.04
N ASN A 611 8.62 24.48 33.35
CA ASN A 611 8.00 25.64 33.97
C ASN A 611 9.00 26.80 34.01
N VAL A 612 8.62 27.92 33.41
CA VAL A 612 9.42 29.15 33.41
C VAL A 612 8.82 30.12 34.41
N ILE A 613 9.63 30.51 35.39
CA ILE A 613 9.33 31.58 36.32
C ILE A 613 9.67 32.91 35.61
N PRO A 614 8.72 33.84 35.45
CA PRO A 614 9.02 35.17 34.91
C PRO A 614 10.14 35.84 35.69
N ALA A 615 11.02 36.57 35.00
CA ALA A 615 12.11 37.28 35.67
C ALA A 615 11.51 38.34 36.62
N PRO A 616 11.91 38.36 37.91
CA PRO A 616 11.56 39.44 38.81
C PRO A 616 12.17 40.75 38.30
N GLU A 617 11.49 41.86 38.55
CA GLU A 617 11.99 43.21 38.29
C GLU A 617 11.91 43.99 39.60
N ALA A 618 13.05 44.30 40.21
CA ALA A 618 13.12 44.97 41.50
C ALA A 618 12.91 46.49 41.31
N ALA A 619 11.89 47.04 41.98
CA ALA A 619 11.59 48.46 41.92
C ALA A 619 10.99 48.97 43.25
N PHE A 620 11.34 50.19 43.66
CA PHE A 620 10.75 50.84 44.83
C PHE A 620 10.88 52.37 44.79
N THR A 621 10.08 53.04 45.63
CA THR A 621 10.15 54.49 45.88
C THR A 621 9.95 54.76 47.38
N PRO A 622 10.81 55.57 48.04
CA PRO A 622 10.51 56.04 49.38
C PRO A 622 9.35 57.06 49.37
N ASP A 623 8.58 57.13 50.46
CA ASP A 623 7.52 58.13 50.64
C ASP A 623 8.07 59.54 50.92
N ASP A 624 9.23 59.63 51.57
CA ASP A 624 10.02 60.83 51.75
C ASP A 624 11.53 60.52 51.68
N SER A 625 12.32 61.49 51.27
CA SER A 625 13.77 61.37 51.07
C SER A 625 14.60 62.23 52.00
N THR A 626 14.00 63.21 52.71
CA THR A 626 14.75 64.15 53.57
C THR A 626 14.00 64.45 54.87
N GLY A 627 14.69 64.37 56.02
CA GLY A 627 14.12 64.77 57.31
C GLY A 627 15.14 64.78 58.46
N CYS A 628 14.69 65.00 59.70
CA CYS A 628 15.57 64.99 60.88
C CYS A 628 15.47 63.73 61.72
N PHE A 629 16.59 63.32 62.33
CA PHE A 629 16.60 62.13 63.17
C PHE A 629 15.79 62.35 64.46
N PRO A 630 14.99 61.35 64.91
CA PRO A 630 14.68 60.10 64.21
C PRO A 630 13.76 60.32 62.98
N PHE A 631 14.19 59.83 61.80
CA PHE A 631 13.46 59.98 60.55
C PHE A 631 12.93 58.63 60.06
N THR A 632 11.61 58.48 59.98
CA THR A 632 10.95 57.25 59.52
C THR A 632 10.53 57.38 58.06
N VAL A 633 10.94 56.44 57.22
CA VAL A 633 10.62 56.37 55.79
C VAL A 633 9.92 55.05 55.50
N THR A 634 8.83 55.09 54.75
CA THR A 634 8.15 53.91 54.19
C THR A 634 8.62 53.68 52.76
N PHE A 635 9.14 52.49 52.50
CA PHE A 635 9.62 52.11 51.17
C PHE A 635 8.52 51.39 50.41
N ASN A 636 7.90 52.09 49.46
CA ASN A 636 6.83 51.54 48.64
C ASN A 636 7.42 50.63 47.54
N ASN A 637 7.21 49.33 47.65
CA ASN A 637 7.63 48.37 46.63
C ASN A 637 6.78 48.47 45.37
N GLN A 638 7.46 48.47 44.24
CA GLN A 638 6.89 48.47 42.89
C GLN A 638 7.39 47.28 42.06
N SER A 639 8.07 46.32 42.69
CA SER A 639 8.65 45.18 42.00
C SER A 639 7.59 44.33 41.30
N GLN A 640 7.92 43.81 40.12
CA GLN A 640 7.06 42.93 39.34
C GLN A 640 7.55 41.49 39.37
N ASN A 641 6.63 40.53 39.21
CA ASN A 641 6.93 39.08 39.14
C ASN A 641 7.63 38.49 40.38
N THR A 642 7.44 39.07 41.56
CA THR A 642 8.15 38.71 42.80
C THR A 642 7.20 38.24 43.90
N ASP A 643 7.67 37.36 44.78
CA ASP A 643 6.95 36.87 45.97
C ASP A 643 7.71 37.06 47.30
N ALA A 644 8.97 37.49 47.25
CA ALA A 644 9.78 37.78 48.42
C ALA A 644 10.72 38.98 48.18
N TRP A 645 10.96 39.74 49.24
CA TRP A 645 11.73 40.98 49.22
C TRP A 645 12.66 41.03 50.42
N LYS A 646 13.91 41.42 50.16
CA LYS A 646 14.93 41.67 51.18
C LYS A 646 15.49 43.07 50.99
N TRP A 647 15.44 43.84 52.06
CA TRP A 647 15.83 45.24 52.10
C TRP A 647 17.12 45.42 52.90
N SER A 648 17.97 46.34 52.45
CA SER A 648 19.12 46.86 53.18
C SER A 648 19.07 48.38 53.14
N PHE A 649 19.13 49.04 54.29
CA PHE A 649 18.91 50.49 54.41
C PHE A 649 20.21 51.31 54.46
N GLY A 650 21.37 50.67 54.27
CA GLY A 650 22.66 51.36 54.13
C GLY A 650 23.34 51.76 55.45
N ASP A 651 22.67 51.61 56.60
CA ASP A 651 23.21 51.83 57.95
C ASP A 651 23.47 50.52 58.73
N GLY A 652 23.34 49.38 58.04
CA GLY A 652 23.38 48.03 58.63
C GLY A 652 21.99 47.46 58.95
N GLY A 653 20.94 48.28 58.91
CA GLY A 653 19.55 47.84 59.02
C GLY A 653 19.10 46.99 57.83
N THR A 654 18.28 45.98 58.11
CA THR A 654 17.64 45.15 57.07
C THR A 654 16.18 44.92 57.42
N ALA A 655 15.37 44.64 56.41
CA ALA A 655 13.99 44.21 56.58
C ALA A 655 13.59 43.19 55.52
N THR A 656 12.46 42.53 55.77
CA THR A 656 11.75 41.69 54.81
C THR A 656 10.30 42.15 54.73
N GLY A 657 9.61 41.78 53.67
CA GLY A 657 8.20 42.16 53.44
C GLY A 657 8.03 43.16 52.31
N VAL A 658 6.77 43.37 51.90
CA VAL A 658 6.43 44.10 50.67
C VAL A 658 6.86 45.56 50.75
N SER A 659 6.38 46.34 51.72
CA SER A 659 6.72 47.75 51.85
C SER A 659 7.05 48.06 53.32
N PRO A 660 8.30 47.89 53.75
CA PRO A 660 8.67 48.14 55.14
C PRO A 660 8.80 49.64 55.42
N SER A 661 8.51 50.03 56.67
CA SER A 661 8.93 51.31 57.22
C SER A 661 10.21 51.12 58.03
N TYR A 662 11.16 52.04 57.90
CA TYR A 662 12.44 52.02 58.60
C TYR A 662 12.77 53.39 59.20
N THR A 663 13.30 53.41 60.43
CA THR A 663 13.64 54.64 61.15
C THR A 663 15.14 54.82 61.26
N TYR A 664 15.65 55.89 60.67
CA TYR A 664 17.04 56.31 60.78
C TYR A 664 17.23 57.16 62.04
N ASN A 665 18.06 56.66 62.97
CA ASN A 665 18.26 57.27 64.29
C ASN A 665 19.53 58.14 64.38
N LYS A 666 20.23 58.33 63.26
CA LYS A 666 21.44 59.15 63.19
C LYS A 666 21.41 60.02 61.92
N PRO A 667 22.02 61.22 61.95
CA PRO A 667 22.26 61.97 60.74
C PRO A 667 23.15 61.19 59.77
N GLY A 668 22.88 61.30 58.48
CA GLY A 668 23.65 60.60 57.45
C GLY A 668 22.96 60.55 56.09
N VAL A 669 23.70 60.01 55.12
CA VAL A 669 23.24 59.75 53.76
C VAL A 669 23.21 58.25 53.53
N TYR A 670 22.05 57.71 53.17
CA TYR A 670 21.84 56.28 53.11
C TYR A 670 21.43 55.82 51.71
N SER A 671 22.05 54.73 51.25
CA SER A 671 21.69 54.02 50.02
C SER A 671 20.84 52.82 50.37
N VAL A 672 19.77 52.60 49.62
CA VAL A 672 18.80 51.52 49.92
C VAL A 672 18.85 50.49 48.80
N THR A 673 18.95 49.21 49.19
CA THR A 673 18.97 48.07 48.26
C THR A 673 17.77 47.18 48.48
N LEU A 674 17.09 46.83 47.39
CA LEU A 674 16.03 45.85 47.33
C LEU A 674 16.49 44.64 46.50
N ILE A 675 16.46 43.46 47.09
CA ILE A 675 16.56 42.19 46.38
C ILE A 675 15.15 41.61 46.32
N ALA A 676 14.60 41.53 45.12
CA ALA A 676 13.29 40.95 44.89
C ALA A 676 13.47 39.55 44.26
N SER A 677 12.74 38.56 44.77
CA SER A 677 12.84 37.18 44.29
C SER A 677 11.49 36.61 43.89
N SER A 678 11.53 35.60 43.02
CA SER A 678 10.37 34.81 42.64
C SER A 678 10.66 33.33 42.93
N GLN A 679 9.84 32.71 43.78
CA GLN A 679 9.91 31.32 44.23
C GLN A 679 11.29 30.92 44.79
N GLY A 680 12.05 31.89 45.32
CA GLY A 680 13.42 31.70 45.83
C GLY A 680 14.44 31.21 44.80
N LYS A 681 14.12 31.23 43.50
CA LYS A 681 15.00 30.78 42.42
C LYS A 681 15.51 31.93 41.56
N CYS A 682 14.61 32.85 41.19
CA CYS A 682 14.94 33.98 40.32
C CYS A 682 15.06 35.24 41.16
N PHE A 683 16.08 36.06 40.89
CA PHE A 683 16.39 37.25 41.67
C PHE A 683 16.66 38.42 40.75
N ASP A 684 16.23 39.61 41.18
CA ASP A 684 16.67 40.88 40.64
C ASP A 684 17.01 41.82 41.79
N THR A 685 17.91 42.77 41.56
CA THR A 685 18.46 43.65 42.59
C THR A 685 18.48 45.09 42.10
N LEU A 686 17.84 45.97 42.88
CA LEU A 686 17.89 47.42 42.67
C LEU A 686 18.58 48.08 43.86
N GLU A 687 19.56 48.93 43.58
CA GLU A 687 20.19 49.82 44.55
C GLU A 687 19.91 51.28 44.15
N GLN A 688 19.25 52.04 45.04
CA GLN A 688 19.14 53.49 44.91
C GLN A 688 20.16 54.16 45.84
N LYS A 689 21.17 54.80 45.24
CA LYS A 689 22.28 55.40 45.96
C LYS A 689 21.91 56.76 46.55
N ASN A 690 22.34 57.01 47.79
CA ASN A 690 22.19 58.28 48.52
C ASN A 690 20.74 58.79 48.58
N VAL A 691 19.76 57.88 48.57
CA VAL A 691 18.34 58.20 48.38
C VAL A 691 17.69 58.80 49.63
N ILE A 692 18.20 58.50 50.83
CA ILE A 692 17.70 59.07 52.09
C ILE A 692 18.74 60.01 52.72
N GLN A 693 18.31 61.21 53.10
CA GLN A 693 19.10 62.27 53.73
C GLN A 693 18.53 62.59 55.12
N VAL A 694 19.31 62.33 56.16
CA VAL A 694 18.88 62.55 57.55
C VAL A 694 19.75 63.62 58.20
N SER A 695 19.12 64.69 58.70
CA SER A 695 19.79 65.83 59.32
C SER A 695 19.59 65.86 60.85
N ALA A 696 20.46 66.57 61.55
CA ALA A 696 20.25 66.90 62.97
C ALA A 696 19.26 68.05 63.14
N TYR A 697 18.53 68.09 64.25
CA TYR A 697 17.76 69.29 64.62
C TYR A 697 18.72 70.49 64.77
N PRO A 698 18.31 71.70 64.35
CA PRO A 698 19.05 72.89 64.70
C PRO A 698 18.94 73.16 66.21
N GLU A 699 19.95 73.81 66.79
CA GLU A 699 19.94 74.20 68.21
C GLU A 699 19.92 75.72 68.31
N ALA A 700 18.84 76.28 68.86
CA ALA A 700 18.64 77.71 68.92
C ALA A 700 19.36 78.34 70.10
N SER A 701 20.15 79.38 69.82
CA SER A 701 20.84 80.14 70.85
C SER A 701 21.21 81.53 70.37
N PHE A 702 21.19 82.50 71.27
CA PHE A 702 21.70 83.83 71.03
C PHE A 702 22.16 84.53 72.31
N THR A 703 22.95 85.58 72.14
CA THR A 703 23.34 86.52 73.19
C THR A 703 22.85 87.93 72.83
N VAL A 704 22.73 88.78 73.85
CA VAL A 704 22.24 90.15 73.72
C VAL A 704 23.16 91.13 74.46
N THR A 705 23.36 92.32 73.91
CA THR A 705 24.14 93.41 74.54
C THR A 705 23.39 94.74 74.39
N PRO A 706 23.20 95.54 75.46
CA PRO A 706 23.46 95.22 76.86
C PRO A 706 22.72 93.94 77.29
N GLY A 707 23.33 93.18 78.22
CA GLY A 707 22.82 91.87 78.65
C GLY A 707 21.44 91.93 79.32
N GLU A 708 20.88 90.74 79.59
CA GLU A 708 19.61 90.60 80.29
C GLU A 708 19.66 91.22 81.70
N ASN A 709 18.54 91.76 82.17
CA ASN A 709 18.39 92.40 83.48
C ASN A 709 19.27 93.63 83.72
N ILE A 710 19.86 94.21 82.67
CA ILE A 710 20.58 95.48 82.75
C ILE A 710 19.60 96.62 82.43
N PRO A 711 19.30 97.54 83.38
CA PRO A 711 18.48 98.71 83.08
C PRO A 711 19.22 99.66 82.13
N VAL A 712 18.65 99.93 80.96
CA VAL A 712 19.20 100.84 79.95
C VAL A 712 18.31 102.08 79.85
N GLU A 713 18.87 103.28 80.02
CA GLU A 713 18.12 104.53 79.87
C GLU A 713 17.65 104.71 78.42
N LEU A 714 16.47 105.32 78.22
CA LEU A 714 15.78 105.38 76.93
C LEU A 714 16.65 105.96 75.81
N HIS A 715 17.44 107.00 76.10
CA HIS A 715 18.34 107.60 75.11
C HIS A 715 19.49 106.67 74.66
N LEU A 716 19.73 105.54 75.36
CA LEU A 716 20.72 104.51 75.05
C LEU A 716 20.10 103.15 74.70
N ALA A 717 18.78 103.07 74.48
CA ALA A 717 18.02 101.83 74.35
C ALA A 717 18.22 101.04 73.03
N SER A 718 19.46 100.97 72.55
CA SER A 718 19.88 100.17 71.40
C SER A 718 20.52 98.87 71.86
N PHE A 719 20.00 97.74 71.37
CA PHE A 719 20.48 96.40 71.67
C PHE A 719 21.03 95.72 70.42
N THR A 720 22.07 94.91 70.59
CA THR A 720 22.64 94.07 69.53
C THR A 720 22.45 92.60 69.90
N PHE A 721 21.97 91.80 68.95
CA PHE A 721 21.73 90.37 69.12
C PHE A 721 22.71 89.57 68.29
N ALA A 722 23.42 88.63 68.92
CA ALA A 722 24.36 87.76 68.24
C ALA A 722 23.82 86.32 68.23
N ASN A 723 23.56 85.77 67.04
CA ASN A 723 23.18 84.38 66.87
C ASN A 723 24.32 83.45 67.27
N ALA A 724 24.02 82.49 68.13
CA ALA A 724 24.88 81.40 68.54
C ALA A 724 24.29 80.02 68.17
N SER A 725 23.27 80.00 67.31
CA SER A 725 22.57 78.78 66.94
C SER A 725 23.42 77.85 66.07
N GLN A 726 23.24 76.53 66.22
CA GLN A 726 23.90 75.50 65.44
C GLN A 726 22.95 74.86 64.43
N ASN A 727 23.50 74.39 63.30
CA ASN A 727 22.79 73.67 62.23
C ASN A 727 21.57 74.39 61.64
N ALA A 728 21.47 75.71 61.79
CA ALA A 728 20.43 76.53 61.17
C ALA A 728 20.89 77.15 59.85
N THR A 729 19.95 77.27 58.92
CA THR A 729 20.10 77.98 57.64
C THR A 729 19.10 79.14 57.49
N GLY A 730 18.07 79.21 58.35
CA GLY A 730 17.11 80.32 58.40
C GLY A 730 16.88 80.82 59.83
N TYR A 731 16.57 82.12 59.95
CA TYR A 731 16.44 82.84 61.22
C TYR A 731 15.20 83.75 61.19
N LEU A 732 14.45 83.78 62.29
CA LEU A 732 13.33 84.69 62.52
C LEU A 732 13.38 85.20 63.96
N TRP A 733 13.59 86.51 64.10
CA TRP A 733 13.62 87.23 65.37
C TRP A 733 12.28 87.94 65.60
N ASP A 734 11.81 87.92 66.85
CA ASP A 734 10.74 88.76 67.37
C ASP A 734 11.28 89.50 68.59
N PHE A 735 11.24 90.84 68.58
CA PHE A 735 11.83 91.67 69.64
C PHE A 735 10.88 91.96 70.80
N GLY A 736 9.63 91.51 70.75
CA GLY A 736 8.65 91.67 71.83
C GLY A 736 7.95 93.03 71.90
N ASP A 737 8.23 93.93 70.93
CA ASP A 737 7.53 95.21 70.74
C ASP A 737 6.68 95.24 69.45
N GLY A 738 6.53 94.08 68.80
CA GLY A 738 5.82 93.91 67.53
C GLY A 738 6.73 94.00 66.29
N SER A 739 8.02 94.26 66.44
CA SER A 739 9.00 94.24 65.34
C SER A 739 9.72 92.89 65.21
N THR A 740 10.15 92.56 63.98
CA THR A 740 10.82 91.30 63.65
C THR A 740 12.04 91.52 62.75
N ALA A 741 12.93 90.53 62.67
CA ALA A 741 14.06 90.53 61.74
C ALA A 741 14.41 89.11 61.26
N SER A 742 15.09 89.01 60.12
CA SER A 742 15.61 87.73 59.58
C SER A 742 17.13 87.72 59.39
N ALA A 743 17.82 88.79 59.80
CA ALA A 743 19.27 88.88 59.75
C ALA A 743 19.90 87.91 60.77
N VAL A 744 21.11 87.43 60.48
CA VAL A 744 21.83 86.51 61.38
C VAL A 744 22.15 87.18 62.72
N ASN A 745 22.58 88.45 62.71
CA ASN A 745 22.89 89.23 63.92
C ASN A 745 22.24 90.63 63.83
N PRO A 746 20.97 90.79 64.24
CA PRO A 746 20.28 92.07 64.12
C PRO A 746 20.61 93.04 65.26
N THR A 747 20.31 94.32 65.04
CA THR A 747 20.30 95.37 66.06
C THR A 747 18.89 95.95 66.16
N HIS A 748 18.46 96.33 67.35
CA HIS A 748 17.13 96.91 67.58
C HIS A 748 17.15 98.07 68.57
N GLN A 749 16.41 99.14 68.29
CA GLN A 749 16.31 100.32 69.15
C GLN A 749 14.87 100.48 69.67
N TYR A 750 14.71 100.37 70.98
CA TYR A 750 13.40 100.52 71.61
C TYR A 750 13.02 101.99 71.78
N GLN A 751 11.78 102.33 71.44
CA GLN A 751 11.25 103.69 71.43
C GLN A 751 10.50 104.06 72.72
N ALA A 752 10.29 103.10 73.63
CA ALA A 752 9.58 103.28 74.88
C ALA A 752 10.21 102.48 76.03
N PRO A 753 10.17 103.00 77.27
CA PRO A 753 10.51 102.22 78.46
C PRO A 753 9.59 101.00 78.61
N GLY A 754 10.15 99.85 79.00
CA GLY A 754 9.42 98.60 79.07
C GLY A 754 10.31 97.39 79.35
N ASN A 755 9.68 96.23 79.53
CA ASN A 755 10.32 94.92 79.63
C ASN A 755 10.02 94.11 78.38
N TYR A 756 11.04 93.77 77.60
CA TYR A 756 10.88 93.06 76.34
C TYR A 756 11.34 91.59 76.44
N THR A 757 10.62 90.72 75.74
CA THR A 757 10.97 89.30 75.54
C THR A 757 11.32 89.08 74.09
N VAL A 758 12.52 88.59 73.82
CA VAL A 758 13.03 88.36 72.47
C VAL A 758 13.06 86.87 72.18
N THR A 759 12.53 86.48 71.02
CA THR A 759 12.58 85.09 70.55
C THR A 759 13.34 84.99 69.24
N LEU A 760 14.13 83.92 69.09
CA LEU A 760 14.79 83.52 67.85
C LEU A 760 14.29 82.13 67.47
N GLN A 761 13.53 82.04 66.40
CA GLN A 761 13.19 80.77 65.76
C GLN A 761 14.17 80.51 64.61
N ILE A 762 14.71 79.29 64.54
CA ILE A 762 15.63 78.87 63.48
C ILE A 762 15.11 77.64 62.75
N VAL A 763 15.56 77.46 61.50
CA VAL A 763 15.24 76.28 60.68
C VAL A 763 16.47 75.80 59.91
N ASN A 764 16.61 74.50 59.70
CA ASN A 764 17.67 73.90 58.89
C ASN A 764 17.22 73.57 57.45
N GLY A 765 18.14 73.09 56.60
CA GLY A 765 17.83 72.72 55.21
C GLY A 765 16.90 71.52 55.04
N ALA A 766 16.65 70.74 56.10
CA ALA A 766 15.68 69.64 56.15
C ALA A 766 14.30 70.07 56.67
N GLY A 767 14.09 71.38 56.92
CA GLY A 767 12.82 71.92 57.40
C GLY A 767 12.58 71.79 58.91
N CYS A 768 13.56 71.33 59.68
CA CYS A 768 13.44 71.16 61.12
C CYS A 768 13.76 72.46 61.85
N ALA A 769 13.02 72.77 62.90
CA ALA A 769 13.10 74.05 63.59
C ALA A 769 13.35 73.90 65.10
N ASP A 770 13.93 74.94 65.68
CA ASP A 770 14.12 75.10 67.13
C ASP A 770 13.94 76.58 67.51
N THR A 771 13.76 76.89 68.79
CA THR A 771 13.47 78.26 69.27
C THR A 771 14.20 78.60 70.56
N ALA A 772 14.88 79.74 70.57
CA ALA A 772 15.51 80.33 71.75
C ALA A 772 14.72 81.55 72.22
N ILE A 773 14.66 81.76 73.53
CA ILE A 773 13.94 82.87 74.17
C ILE A 773 14.86 83.54 75.19
N ARG A 774 14.86 84.88 75.24
CA ARG A 774 15.46 85.72 76.30
C ARG A 774 14.47 86.74 76.83
N GLN A 775 14.47 86.99 78.13
CA GLN A 775 13.53 87.88 78.81
C GLN A 775 14.25 89.00 79.55
N PHE A 776 13.49 89.96 80.08
CA PHE A 776 13.98 91.03 80.96
C PHE A 776 14.99 91.98 80.31
N LEU A 777 14.78 92.31 79.03
CA LEU A 777 15.44 93.45 78.40
C LEU A 777 14.73 94.72 78.88
N LEU A 778 15.37 95.41 79.82
CA LEU A 778 14.76 96.50 80.60
C LEU A 778 15.21 97.86 80.06
N VAL A 779 14.26 98.61 79.51
CA VAL A 779 14.44 100.01 79.12
C VAL A 779 13.77 100.91 80.15
N ILE A 780 14.50 101.86 80.73
CA ILE A 780 14.03 102.77 81.79
C ILE A 780 13.99 104.24 81.32
N PRO A 781 13.16 105.11 81.93
CA PRO A 781 13.19 106.55 81.65
C PRO A 781 14.53 107.20 82.03
N ASP A 782 14.90 108.30 81.36
CA ASP A 782 16.12 109.09 81.64
C ASP A 782 16.05 109.76 83.03
N LYS A 783 17.16 109.75 83.80
CA LYS A 783 17.18 110.20 85.21
C LYS A 783 17.75 111.60 85.49
N VAL A 784 18.35 112.28 84.51
CA VAL A 784 19.02 113.57 84.71
C VAL A 784 18.56 114.58 83.66
N LEU A 785 18.39 115.85 84.08
CA LEU A 785 18.13 116.98 83.20
C LEU A 785 19.42 117.45 82.52
N ILE A 786 19.53 117.29 81.21
CA ILE A 786 20.69 117.75 80.42
C ILE A 786 20.21 118.85 79.47
N ILE A 787 20.65 120.09 79.73
CA ILE A 787 20.30 121.27 78.95
C ILE A 787 21.49 121.67 78.06
N PRO A 788 21.41 121.50 76.73
CA PRO A 788 22.47 121.94 75.83
C PRO A 788 22.53 123.48 75.78
N ASN A 789 23.72 124.08 75.70
CA ASN A 789 23.84 125.54 75.52
C ASN A 789 23.92 125.96 74.04
N ALA A 790 23.85 125.02 73.10
CA ALA A 790 23.81 125.30 71.67
C ALA A 790 23.09 124.19 70.92
N PHE A 791 22.51 124.51 69.77
CA PHE A 791 21.98 123.55 68.81
C PHE A 791 22.05 124.13 67.39
N SER A 792 22.04 123.27 66.38
CA SER A 792 22.32 123.60 64.98
C SER A 792 21.23 123.08 64.06
N PRO A 793 20.14 123.84 63.84
CA PRO A 793 19.09 123.48 62.88
C PRO A 793 19.59 123.60 61.44
N ASN A 794 20.23 122.54 60.94
CA ASN A 794 20.85 122.43 59.62
C ASN A 794 20.22 121.31 58.74
N GLY A 795 19.37 120.45 59.31
CA GLY A 795 18.65 119.36 58.65
C GLY A 795 19.38 118.01 58.60
N ASP A 796 20.45 117.80 59.35
CA ASP A 796 21.21 116.54 59.37
C ASP A 796 20.62 115.47 60.32
N GLY A 797 19.54 115.80 61.04
CA GLY A 797 18.89 114.95 62.03
C GLY A 797 19.55 114.97 63.41
N ILE A 798 20.64 115.71 63.59
CA ILE A 798 21.44 115.76 64.82
C ILE A 798 21.41 117.17 65.40
N ASN A 799 20.86 117.34 66.62
CA ASN A 799 20.73 118.64 67.28
C ASN A 799 20.00 119.70 66.42
N ASP A 800 19.14 119.26 65.51
CA ASP A 800 18.30 120.13 64.68
C ASP A 800 17.21 120.86 65.48
N LYS A 801 16.90 120.32 66.64
CA LYS A 801 16.06 120.95 67.64
C LYS A 801 16.83 121.00 68.93
N TRP A 802 16.48 121.96 69.76
CA TRP A 802 17.07 122.13 71.07
C TRP A 802 16.52 121.08 72.03
N GLU A 803 16.98 119.84 71.94
CA GLU A 803 16.45 118.74 72.75
C GLU A 803 17.05 118.75 74.16
N ILE A 804 16.19 118.59 75.17
CA ILE A 804 16.59 118.60 76.59
C ILE A 804 16.27 117.21 77.18
N ALA A 805 17.31 116.41 77.42
CA ALA A 805 17.14 115.10 78.04
C ALA A 805 16.60 115.26 79.47
N GLY A 806 15.71 114.35 79.89
CA GLY A 806 15.00 114.46 81.16
C GLY A 806 13.71 115.31 81.13
N LEU A 807 13.44 116.09 80.07
CA LEU A 807 12.15 116.79 79.91
C LEU A 807 11.12 116.06 79.04
N ARG A 808 11.52 115.12 78.15
CA ARG A 808 10.57 114.42 77.26
C ARG A 808 9.45 113.68 77.98
N THR A 809 9.71 113.22 79.20
CA THR A 809 8.73 112.51 80.04
C THR A 809 8.15 113.40 81.16
N ALA A 810 8.61 114.64 81.29
CA ALA A 810 8.19 115.58 82.33
C ALA A 810 6.99 116.42 81.84
N LYS A 811 5.77 116.00 82.17
CA LYS A 811 4.53 116.67 81.74
C LYS A 811 4.31 118.04 82.39
N ASP A 812 4.85 118.27 83.59
CA ASP A 812 4.63 119.47 84.40
C ASP A 812 5.84 120.43 84.33
N CYS A 813 6.33 120.72 83.13
CA CYS A 813 7.36 121.73 82.91
C CYS A 813 6.88 122.83 81.95
N GLN A 814 7.46 124.02 82.02
CA GLN A 814 7.24 125.09 81.07
C GLN A 814 8.59 125.59 80.58
N VAL A 815 8.80 125.60 79.26
CA VAL A 815 10.01 126.14 78.65
C VAL A 815 9.67 127.41 77.91
N GLU A 816 10.35 128.49 78.22
CA GLU A 816 10.20 129.82 77.64
C GLU A 816 11.55 130.31 77.10
N ILE A 817 11.57 130.94 75.92
CA ILE A 817 12.79 131.47 75.30
C ILE A 817 12.53 132.90 74.83
N PHE A 818 13.50 133.79 75.06
CA PHE A 818 13.42 135.23 74.85
C PHE A 818 14.56 135.74 73.96
N ASN A 819 14.30 136.78 73.16
CA ASN A 819 15.31 137.46 72.36
C ASN A 819 16.09 138.54 73.16
N ARG A 820 17.09 139.19 72.53
CA ARG A 820 17.96 140.19 73.18
C ARG A 820 17.25 141.44 73.72
N TRP A 821 16.01 141.67 73.30
CA TRP A 821 15.17 142.78 73.75
C TRP A 821 14.19 142.38 74.86
N GLY A 822 14.25 141.13 75.34
CA GLY A 822 13.36 140.59 76.37
C GLY A 822 11.99 140.12 75.84
N GLN A 823 11.81 140.06 74.52
CA GLN A 823 10.58 139.57 73.92
C GLN A 823 10.55 138.04 73.92
N LEU A 824 9.45 137.44 74.40
CA LEU A 824 9.20 135.99 74.33
C LEU A 824 9.06 135.54 72.87
N ILE A 825 9.83 134.53 72.48
CA ILE A 825 9.88 133.99 71.11
C ILE A 825 9.46 132.52 71.02
N TYR A 826 9.49 131.76 72.13
CA TYR A 826 9.01 130.38 72.17
C TYR A 826 8.50 130.06 73.57
N SER A 827 7.40 129.31 73.67
CA SER A 827 6.87 128.78 74.92
C SER A 827 6.27 127.39 74.71
N SER A 828 6.51 126.45 75.63
CA SER A 828 5.97 125.09 75.56
C SER A 828 5.71 124.51 76.95
N THR A 829 4.51 123.95 77.14
CA THR A 829 4.12 123.22 78.36
C THR A 829 4.36 121.72 78.14
N GLY A 830 5.03 121.05 79.08
CA GLY A 830 5.42 119.65 79.02
C GLY A 830 6.55 119.34 78.03
N TYR A 831 7.17 120.37 77.43
CA TYR A 831 8.24 120.28 76.43
C TYR A 831 8.05 119.22 75.33
N GLY A 832 6.80 119.00 74.90
CA GLY A 832 6.48 117.91 73.97
C GLY A 832 7.05 118.10 72.56
N VAL A 833 7.30 119.33 72.16
CA VAL A 833 7.93 119.68 70.87
C VAL A 833 9.12 120.59 71.15
N PRO A 834 10.37 120.13 71.03
CA PRO A 834 11.54 120.97 71.28
C PRO A 834 11.66 122.15 70.30
N TRP A 835 12.28 123.26 70.73
CA TRP A 835 12.42 124.47 69.90
C TRP A 835 13.39 124.23 68.73
N ASP A 836 12.99 124.61 67.52
CA ASP A 836 13.74 124.41 66.27
C ASP A 836 14.48 125.67 65.80
N GLY A 837 14.50 126.73 66.60
CA GLY A 837 15.20 127.97 66.25
C GLY A 837 14.38 128.90 65.34
N THR A 838 13.07 128.73 65.29
CA THR A 838 12.16 129.59 64.51
C THR A 838 11.19 130.37 65.40
N LEU A 839 10.62 131.45 64.86
CA LEU A 839 9.47 132.18 65.40
C LEU A 839 8.42 132.31 64.30
N ASN A 840 7.22 131.76 64.53
CA ASN A 840 6.14 131.69 63.54
C ASN A 840 6.59 131.07 62.21
N GLY A 841 7.42 130.02 62.27
CA GLY A 841 8.00 129.35 61.10
C GLY A 841 9.14 130.11 60.41
N ASN A 842 9.42 131.35 60.80
CA ASN A 842 10.55 132.11 60.26
C ASN A 842 11.82 131.83 61.05
N ALA A 843 12.90 131.58 60.31
CA ALA A 843 14.24 131.46 60.85
C ALA A 843 14.62 132.68 61.70
N LEU A 844 14.99 132.45 62.96
CA LEU A 844 15.54 133.50 63.79
C LEU A 844 17.06 133.67 63.53
N PRO A 845 17.61 134.88 63.70
CA PRO A 845 19.03 135.13 63.47
C PRO A 845 19.95 134.27 64.35
N VAL A 846 21.13 133.91 63.84
CA VAL A 846 22.21 133.35 64.64
C VAL A 846 22.55 134.34 65.75
N ALA A 847 22.24 133.95 66.98
CA ALA A 847 22.35 134.77 68.17
C ALA A 847 22.22 133.90 69.42
N THR A 848 22.53 134.51 70.56
CA THR A 848 22.23 133.94 71.87
C THR A 848 20.82 134.34 72.29
N TYR A 849 20.05 133.35 72.72
CA TYR A 849 18.69 133.50 73.25
C TYR A 849 18.66 133.11 74.72
N TYR A 850 17.89 133.83 75.51
CA TYR A 850 17.77 133.56 76.94
C TYR A 850 16.62 132.58 77.16
N TYR A 851 16.80 131.55 77.99
CA TYR A 851 15.72 130.61 78.30
C TYR A 851 15.38 130.62 79.80
N ILE A 852 14.13 130.28 80.08
CA ILE A 852 13.64 129.94 81.41
C ILE A 852 12.91 128.60 81.28
N ILE A 853 13.36 127.60 82.04
CA ILE A 853 12.74 126.30 82.18
C ILE A 853 12.19 126.23 83.60
N LYS A 854 10.88 126.26 83.72
CA LYS A 854 10.17 126.10 84.98
C LYS A 854 9.81 124.64 85.13
N THR A 855 10.26 124.01 86.21
CA THR A 855 9.84 122.67 86.58
C THR A 855 9.23 122.69 87.99
N ALA A 856 8.56 121.61 88.38
CA ALA A 856 8.09 121.46 89.76
C ALA A 856 9.21 121.56 90.82
N THR A 857 10.47 121.37 90.44
CA THR A 857 11.64 121.36 91.35
C THR A 857 12.42 122.67 91.37
N GLY A 858 12.10 123.62 90.49
CA GLY A 858 12.75 124.93 90.43
C GLY A 858 12.86 125.50 89.02
N ASP A 859 13.20 126.77 88.94
CA ASP A 859 13.36 127.50 87.69
C ASP A 859 14.84 127.52 87.28
N TYR A 860 15.13 126.93 86.13
CA TYR A 860 16.44 126.95 85.49
C TYR A 860 16.47 128.05 84.44
N HIS A 861 17.46 128.90 84.49
CA HIS A 861 17.62 129.99 83.53
C HIS A 861 19.03 130.01 82.99
N GLY A 862 19.17 130.44 81.74
CA GLY A 862 20.44 130.41 81.05
C GLY A 862 20.30 130.94 79.64
N TRP A 863 21.23 130.55 78.80
CA TRP A 863 21.22 130.94 77.40
C TRP A 863 21.48 129.75 76.49
N VAL A 864 20.87 129.79 75.32
CA VAL A 864 21.12 128.84 74.24
C VAL A 864 21.59 129.63 73.01
N ALA A 865 22.69 129.20 72.42
CA ALA A 865 23.18 129.70 71.15
C ALA A 865 22.48 128.97 70.01
N LEU A 866 21.76 129.72 69.17
CA LEU A 866 21.32 129.23 67.87
C LEU A 866 22.47 129.43 66.90
N VAL A 867 23.09 128.33 66.47
CA VAL A 867 24.13 128.33 65.44
C VAL A 867 23.57 127.72 64.15
N ARG A 868 24.00 128.18 62.98
CA ARG A 868 23.56 127.64 61.68
C ARG A 868 24.71 127.63 60.70
#